data_AF-A0A4P5W1L0-F1
#
_entry.id   AF-A0A4P5W1L0-F1
#
_cell.length_a   1.000
_cell.length_b   1.000
_cell.length_c   1.000
_cell.angle_alpha   90.00
_cell.angle_beta   90.00
_cell.angle_gamma   90.00
#
_symmetry.space_group_name_H-M   'P 1'
#
loop_
_entity.id
_entity.type
_entity.pdbx_description
1 polymer ?
#
loop_
_entity_poly.entity_id
_entity_poly.type
_entity_poly.pdbx_seq_one_letter_code
_entity_poly.pdbx_strand_id
1 'polypeptide(L)'
;MTSTRSLIVDPADLHPGEGIPRFHTTAAAFEAREVLDPDSAAFDEAYRAMDDYFGPRNEIEQRPALQRWLREPIADGAIQCRYHLLTWRHPDGALAAVRDGVVAIDVEAGRAVVLLSHSFVADRFRRAGLAGALRTAPATLVKRALREHGFDPARTPTLLVAEMEPVEPDREDTVVRQLAYAKVGFRAVLPEAMPYFQPDFRDLDALGVPAQHIPMVLLVRRLDDPAAPTLPYDLAASIVTHLARIHTRAIRASDLAYASAFTLGRLRAWGRDVPLLKLPGRGNQTNRLVPLLRASVLPLYPTDYQVEVPDLAVDSAAIVSLGQALEAPVKPLVLAGEPARANVVTDIPGPKSLALRERHGVIQDARTIHFYQDAQRSQGNYLVDVDGNTLLDVYGHIAALPLGYNHPDLLHAWRSGRFDWCAGWRPSLGVAVPPEWVNVAESLMRVAPAGMAHVFTVTTGAEAVENALKAAFVALATRQRGGAPASAEELAACMLNAQSRANAMKVISFTGGFHGRSLGSLSATRSKAIHKLDFPAFDWPVVGFPASRFPLAEHAAANAEAEAKALAEVEALFVAHPDVIAAIIVEPIQGEGGDRHASPAFFQGLRRLCTRYGAALIADEVQTGVGSTGRMWAHETWGAAGAPDIVTFSKKMQLGGFYCGPAYMPAEPLRIFNTWLGDPIRGAQAEVILEVIERDRLLEYTADVGARLIAGLEGLQRAFPDVLDQARGQGTYAAIDVATPAQRDRIVKAAQREGVELGGSGDRSLRFRPALVFGAHHTGELLERLERAVRAVRV
;
A
#
# COMPACT_ATOMS: atom_id res chain seq x y z
N MET A 1 45.26 -36.30 9.21
CA MET A 1 44.70 -35.07 9.85
C MET A 1 43.21 -35.29 10.07
N THR A 2 42.63 -34.84 11.18
CA THR A 2 41.18 -34.96 11.40
C THR A 2 40.41 -34.22 10.30
N SER A 3 39.57 -34.93 9.52
CA SER A 3 38.81 -34.34 8.40
C SER A 3 37.70 -33.36 8.84
N THR A 4 37.33 -33.42 10.12
CA THR A 4 36.37 -32.51 10.76
C THR A 4 36.85 -32.09 12.15
N ARG A 5 36.46 -30.90 12.60
CA ARG A 5 36.65 -30.40 13.97
C ARG A 5 35.29 -30.18 14.65
N SER A 6 35.16 -30.58 15.91
CA SER A 6 33.93 -30.29 16.68
C SER A 6 33.72 -28.78 16.79
N LEU A 7 32.49 -28.33 16.54
CA LEU A 7 32.09 -26.93 16.67
C LEU A 7 31.17 -26.80 17.88
N ILE A 8 31.61 -26.05 18.88
CA ILE A 8 30.78 -25.68 20.03
C ILE A 8 30.22 -24.30 19.75
N VAL A 9 28.92 -24.23 19.42
CA VAL A 9 28.20 -22.96 19.30
C VAL A 9 27.90 -22.46 20.71
N ASP A 10 28.46 -21.30 21.07
CA ASP A 10 28.26 -20.72 22.40
C ASP A 10 26.79 -20.28 22.55
N PRO A 11 26.04 -20.76 23.57
CA PRO A 11 24.69 -20.27 23.83
C PRO A 11 24.62 -18.75 24.04
N ALA A 12 25.71 -18.10 24.47
CA ALA A 12 25.78 -16.65 24.59
C ALA A 12 25.78 -15.91 23.24
N ASP A 13 26.06 -16.61 22.13
CA ASP A 13 26.01 -16.05 20.78
C ASP A 13 24.57 -16.00 20.22
N LEU A 14 23.62 -16.67 20.89
CA LEU A 14 22.22 -16.69 20.46
C LEU A 14 21.58 -15.32 20.59
N HIS A 15 20.86 -14.93 19.54
CA HIS A 15 19.94 -13.81 19.67
C HIS A 15 18.79 -14.20 20.62
N PRO A 16 18.31 -13.29 21.50
CA PRO A 16 17.16 -13.57 22.38
C PRO A 16 15.91 -14.07 21.63
N GLY A 17 15.76 -13.68 20.36
CA GLY A 17 14.68 -14.11 19.47
C GLY A 17 14.75 -15.56 18.95
N GLU A 18 15.87 -16.28 19.14
CA GLU A 18 16.02 -17.69 18.71
C GLU A 18 15.39 -18.70 19.69
N GLY A 19 14.97 -18.26 20.89
CA GLY A 19 14.33 -19.13 21.89
C GLY A 19 15.33 -20.10 22.55
N ILE A 20 16.09 -19.57 23.51
CA ILE A 20 17.18 -20.27 24.24
C ILE A 20 16.83 -21.72 24.69
N PRO A 21 15.63 -22.03 25.24
CA PRO A 21 15.29 -23.40 25.64
C PRO A 21 15.24 -24.41 24.48
N ARG A 22 14.77 -23.97 23.29
CA ARG A 22 14.74 -24.81 22.09
C ARG A 22 16.14 -25.07 21.55
N PHE A 23 17.00 -24.05 21.58
CA PHE A 23 18.40 -24.21 21.18
C PHE A 23 19.13 -25.23 22.06
N HIS A 24 18.99 -25.18 23.39
CA HIS A 24 19.63 -26.17 24.26
C HIS A 24 19.18 -27.60 23.96
N THR A 25 17.90 -27.77 23.60
CA THR A 25 17.36 -29.06 23.17
C THR A 25 17.98 -29.52 21.85
N THR A 26 18.11 -28.62 20.86
CA THR A 26 18.76 -28.90 19.58
C THR A 26 20.26 -29.17 19.73
N ALA A 27 21.00 -28.37 20.51
CA ALA A 27 22.43 -28.52 20.73
C ALA A 27 22.79 -29.83 21.45
N ALA A 28 21.88 -30.35 22.29
CA ALA A 28 22.04 -31.66 22.92
C ALA A 28 21.68 -32.84 21.99
N ALA A 29 20.90 -32.60 20.94
CA ALA A 29 20.36 -33.64 20.05
C ALA A 29 21.12 -33.80 18.73
N PHE A 30 22.06 -32.91 18.39
CA PHE A 30 22.81 -32.96 17.13
C PHE A 30 24.28 -32.61 17.36
N GLU A 31 25.17 -33.28 16.65
CA GLU A 31 26.60 -33.00 16.67
C GLU A 31 26.96 -31.99 15.57
N ALA A 32 27.47 -30.82 15.96
CA ALA A 32 27.94 -29.80 15.04
C ALA A 32 29.44 -29.96 14.75
N ARG A 33 29.81 -29.98 13.47
CA ARG A 33 31.20 -30.14 13.01
C ARG A 33 31.54 -29.16 11.90
N GLU A 34 32.75 -28.64 11.95
CA GLU A 34 33.39 -27.88 10.89
C GLU A 34 34.20 -28.84 10.01
N VAL A 35 33.92 -28.86 8.71
CA VAL A 35 34.65 -29.66 7.71
C VAL A 35 35.96 -28.96 7.39
N LEU A 36 37.07 -29.70 7.42
CA LEU A 36 38.42 -29.15 7.21
C LEU A 36 39.10 -29.68 5.94
N ASP A 37 38.68 -30.85 5.49
CA ASP A 37 39.28 -31.53 4.34
C ASP A 37 38.29 -31.54 3.16
N PRO A 38 38.59 -30.81 2.05
CA PRO A 38 37.71 -30.74 0.89
C PRO A 38 37.67 -32.00 0.04
N ASP A 39 38.50 -33.00 0.34
CA ASP A 39 38.46 -34.32 -0.29
C ASP A 39 37.77 -35.37 0.60
N SER A 40 37.24 -34.96 1.75
CA SER A 40 36.60 -35.88 2.69
C SER A 40 35.17 -36.24 2.29
N ALA A 41 34.72 -37.43 2.72
CA ALA A 41 33.33 -37.85 2.56
C ALA A 41 32.33 -36.87 3.19
N ALA A 42 32.72 -36.14 4.24
CA ALA A 42 31.89 -35.13 4.88
C ALA A 42 31.70 -33.88 3.99
N PHE A 43 32.74 -33.46 3.27
CA PHE A 43 32.61 -32.40 2.27
C PHE A 43 31.69 -32.85 1.13
N ASP A 44 31.88 -34.06 0.62
CA ASP A 44 31.08 -34.62 -0.48
C ASP A 44 29.59 -34.72 -0.13
N GLU A 45 29.27 -35.22 1.06
CA GLU A 45 27.90 -35.33 1.55
C GLU A 45 27.25 -33.94 1.70
N ALA A 46 27.97 -32.98 2.29
CA ALA A 46 27.48 -31.62 2.50
C ALA A 46 27.30 -30.84 1.19
N TYR A 47 28.27 -30.92 0.27
CA TYR A 47 28.19 -30.28 -1.04
C TYR A 47 27.00 -30.81 -1.84
N ARG A 48 26.83 -32.14 -1.94
CA ARG A 48 25.68 -32.72 -2.65
C ARG A 48 24.35 -32.25 -2.10
N ALA A 49 24.20 -32.21 -0.77
CA ALA A 49 22.97 -31.73 -0.13
C ALA A 49 22.66 -30.26 -0.47
N MET A 50 23.68 -29.41 -0.55
CA MET A 50 23.51 -28.02 -0.97
C MET A 50 23.27 -27.91 -2.48
N ASP A 51 24.02 -28.64 -3.31
CA ASP A 51 23.92 -28.64 -4.77
C ASP A 51 22.55 -29.14 -5.25
N ASP A 52 22.02 -30.21 -4.66
CA ASP A 52 20.67 -30.71 -4.96
C ASP A 52 19.58 -29.66 -4.68
N TYR A 53 19.80 -28.77 -3.70
CA TYR A 53 18.82 -27.77 -3.28
C TYR A 53 18.99 -26.41 -3.96
N PHE A 54 20.23 -25.93 -4.13
CA PHE A 54 20.59 -24.59 -4.63
C PHE A 54 21.12 -24.62 -6.07
N GLY A 55 21.72 -25.73 -6.51
CA GLY A 55 22.29 -25.92 -7.84
C GLY A 55 21.30 -25.70 -8.99
N PRO A 56 20.08 -26.27 -8.95
CA PRO A 56 19.06 -26.03 -9.99
C PRO A 56 18.67 -24.55 -10.17
N ARG A 57 18.99 -23.70 -9.18
CA ARG A 57 18.71 -22.25 -9.21
C ARG A 57 19.95 -21.42 -9.55
N ASN A 58 21.09 -22.05 -9.82
CA ASN A 58 22.40 -21.41 -9.93
C ASN A 58 22.76 -20.57 -8.69
N GLU A 59 22.31 -21.00 -7.50
CA GLU A 59 22.51 -20.28 -6.24
C GLU A 59 23.76 -20.71 -5.48
N ILE A 60 24.58 -21.66 -5.98
CA ILE A 60 25.75 -22.22 -5.28
C ILE A 60 27.00 -22.21 -6.17
N GLU A 61 28.18 -21.97 -5.59
CA GLU A 61 29.44 -22.04 -6.31
C GLU A 61 29.80 -23.47 -6.74
N GLN A 62 30.46 -23.59 -7.89
CA GLN A 62 30.91 -24.88 -8.40
C GLN A 62 31.85 -25.59 -7.42
N ARG A 63 31.72 -26.92 -7.31
CA ARG A 63 32.52 -27.77 -6.41
C ARG A 63 34.02 -27.45 -6.37
N PRO A 64 34.75 -27.29 -7.50
CA PRO A 64 36.17 -26.99 -7.46
C PRO A 64 36.49 -25.64 -6.80
N ALA A 65 35.58 -24.67 -6.89
CA ALA A 65 35.74 -23.38 -6.22
C ALA A 65 35.66 -23.55 -4.70
N LEU A 66 34.62 -24.22 -4.18
CA LEU A 66 34.47 -24.44 -2.74
C LEU A 66 35.59 -25.31 -2.15
N GLN A 67 36.08 -26.32 -2.90
CA GLN A 67 37.23 -27.12 -2.48
C GLN A 67 38.49 -26.28 -2.33
N ARG A 68 38.77 -25.40 -3.29
CA ARG A 68 39.88 -24.44 -3.22
C ARG A 68 39.68 -23.45 -2.07
N TRP A 69 38.44 -23.00 -1.85
CA TRP A 69 38.13 -22.03 -0.80
C TRP A 69 38.38 -22.59 0.60
N LEU A 70 38.11 -23.88 0.79
CA LEU A 70 38.35 -24.59 2.04
C LEU A 70 39.84 -24.90 2.25
N ARG A 71 40.58 -25.21 1.18
CA ARG A 71 42.03 -25.50 1.21
C ARG A 71 42.87 -24.29 1.58
N GLU A 72 42.62 -23.16 0.93
CA GLU A 72 43.52 -22.00 0.95
C GLU A 72 42.84 -20.83 1.66
N PRO A 73 43.43 -20.21 2.70
CA PRO A 73 43.00 -18.88 3.13
C PRO A 73 43.40 -17.83 2.08
N ILE A 74 42.63 -16.75 1.95
CA ILE A 74 43.07 -15.59 1.18
C ILE A 74 43.77 -14.64 2.14
N ALA A 75 45.00 -14.23 1.80
CA ALA A 75 45.66 -13.08 2.38
C ALA A 75 46.04 -12.15 1.23
N ASP A 76 45.29 -11.06 1.06
CA ASP A 76 45.55 -10.05 0.04
C ASP A 76 45.49 -8.66 0.67
N GLY A 77 46.68 -8.10 0.93
CA GLY A 77 46.84 -6.90 1.73
C GLY A 77 46.36 -7.09 3.17
N ALA A 78 45.56 -6.15 3.65
CA ALA A 78 45.04 -6.13 5.02
C ALA A 78 43.85 -7.07 5.27
N ILE A 79 43.19 -7.61 4.23
CA ILE A 79 41.97 -8.42 4.40
C ILE A 79 42.30 -9.91 4.27
N GLN A 80 42.05 -10.65 5.35
CA GLN A 80 42.21 -12.09 5.42
C GLN A 80 40.86 -12.79 5.39
N CYS A 81 40.62 -13.69 4.42
CA CYS A 81 39.36 -14.39 4.24
C CYS A 81 39.51 -15.90 4.45
N ARG A 82 38.56 -16.51 5.17
CA ARG A 82 38.49 -17.96 5.40
C ARG A 82 37.08 -18.48 5.18
N TYR A 83 36.94 -19.47 4.32
CA TYR A 83 35.69 -20.19 4.10
C TYR A 83 35.49 -21.26 5.17
N HIS A 84 34.25 -21.44 5.59
CA HIS A 84 33.85 -22.41 6.58
C HIS A 84 32.65 -23.21 6.07
N LEU A 85 32.74 -24.53 6.15
CA LEU A 85 31.65 -25.46 5.88
C LEU A 85 31.30 -26.21 7.16
N LEU A 86 30.06 -26.09 7.59
CA LEU A 86 29.55 -26.62 8.85
C LEU A 86 28.44 -27.64 8.59
N THR A 87 28.47 -28.73 9.34
CA THR A 87 27.48 -29.82 9.28
C THR A 87 26.93 -30.11 10.65
N TRP A 88 25.63 -30.41 10.71
CA TRP A 88 24.97 -30.96 11.90
C TRP A 88 24.56 -32.38 11.60
N ARG A 89 24.94 -33.31 12.47
CA ARG A 89 24.62 -34.72 12.32
C ARG A 89 23.76 -35.20 13.48
N HIS A 90 22.75 -35.99 13.17
CA HIS A 90 21.93 -36.64 14.18
C HIS A 90 22.70 -37.85 14.77
N PRO A 91 22.41 -38.31 16.01
CA PRO A 91 23.09 -39.44 16.65
C PRO A 91 23.04 -40.75 15.85
N ASP A 92 22.07 -40.92 14.95
CA ASP A 92 21.99 -42.06 14.01
C ASP A 92 22.97 -41.94 12.83
N GLY A 93 23.75 -40.86 12.76
CA GLY A 93 24.73 -40.62 11.70
C GLY A 93 24.13 -40.03 10.42
N ALA A 94 22.91 -39.52 10.43
CA ALA A 94 22.36 -38.79 9.28
C ALA A 94 22.82 -37.31 9.25
N LEU A 95 23.11 -36.77 8.05
CA LEU A 95 23.28 -35.34 7.85
C LEU A 95 21.94 -34.61 8.04
N ALA A 96 21.86 -33.74 9.04
CA ALA A 96 20.64 -33.04 9.41
C ALA A 96 20.56 -31.63 8.82
N ALA A 97 21.70 -30.93 8.77
CA ALA A 97 21.78 -29.58 8.23
C ALA A 97 23.20 -29.21 7.79
N VAL A 98 23.29 -28.24 6.88
CA VAL A 98 24.54 -27.66 6.37
C VAL A 98 24.46 -26.14 6.42
N ARG A 99 25.56 -25.50 6.81
CA ARG A 99 25.76 -24.05 6.74
C ARG A 99 27.14 -23.78 6.19
N ASP A 100 27.25 -22.87 5.25
CA ASP A 100 28.54 -22.31 4.88
C ASP A 100 28.56 -20.78 4.96
N GLY A 101 29.76 -20.24 4.85
CA GLY A 101 30.02 -18.81 4.89
C GLY A 101 31.50 -18.49 4.92
N VAL A 102 31.82 -17.20 4.79
CA VAL A 102 33.19 -16.71 4.74
C VAL A 102 33.39 -15.68 5.83
N VAL A 103 34.40 -15.88 6.68
CA VAL A 103 34.86 -14.89 7.65
C VAL A 103 35.97 -14.08 7.00
N ALA A 104 35.77 -12.77 6.86
CA ALA A 104 36.77 -11.83 6.36
C ALA A 104 37.14 -10.82 7.46
N ILE A 105 38.42 -10.70 7.77
CA ILE A 105 38.97 -9.81 8.80
C ILE A 105 39.93 -8.82 8.12
N ASP A 106 39.66 -7.53 8.32
CA ASP A 106 40.59 -6.44 8.00
C ASP A 106 41.52 -6.24 9.20
N VAL A 107 42.73 -6.79 9.11
CA VAL A 107 43.69 -6.82 10.24
C VAL A 107 44.31 -5.45 10.52
N GLU A 108 44.28 -4.52 9.56
CA GLU A 108 44.77 -3.16 9.78
C GLU A 108 43.69 -2.28 10.41
N ALA A 109 42.46 -2.34 9.90
CA ALA A 109 41.36 -1.53 10.43
C ALA A 109 40.70 -2.13 11.68
N GLY A 110 41.02 -3.39 12.02
CA GLY A 110 40.49 -4.07 13.20
C GLY A 110 38.97 -4.23 13.14
N ARG A 111 38.45 -4.84 12.07
CA ARG A 111 37.01 -5.09 11.86
C ARG A 111 36.79 -6.37 11.05
N ALA A 112 35.60 -6.94 11.15
CA ALA A 112 35.26 -8.19 10.46
C ALA A 112 33.90 -8.14 9.75
N VAL A 113 33.83 -8.80 8.60
CA VAL A 113 32.61 -9.04 7.83
C VAL A 113 32.47 -10.54 7.59
N VAL A 114 31.31 -11.10 7.90
CA VAL A 114 31.00 -12.53 7.72
C VAL A 114 29.91 -12.66 6.69
N LEU A 115 30.24 -13.23 5.53
CA LEU A 115 29.25 -13.57 4.50
C LEU A 115 28.53 -14.86 4.89
N LEU A 116 27.20 -14.78 4.88
CA LEU A 116 26.25 -15.82 5.18
C LEU A 116 25.73 -16.42 3.87
N SER A 117 26.43 -17.42 3.33
CA SER A 117 26.12 -18.03 2.04
C SER A 117 24.86 -18.92 2.10
N HIS A 118 24.97 -20.21 2.39
CA HIS A 118 23.88 -21.17 2.29
C HIS A 118 23.44 -21.71 3.64
N SER A 119 22.17 -22.09 3.72
CA SER A 119 21.58 -22.72 4.90
C SER A 119 20.61 -23.81 4.49
N PHE A 120 21.02 -25.06 4.67
CA PHE A 120 20.22 -26.23 4.32
C PHE A 120 19.80 -26.99 5.59
N VAL A 121 18.55 -27.44 5.62
CA VAL A 121 18.02 -28.35 6.65
C VAL A 121 17.25 -29.46 5.94
N ALA A 122 17.68 -30.71 6.15
CA ALA A 122 17.00 -31.86 5.55
C ALA A 122 15.54 -31.97 6.05
N ASP A 123 14.65 -32.41 5.16
CA ASP A 123 13.19 -32.38 5.38
C ASP A 123 12.76 -33.06 6.69
N ARG A 124 13.37 -34.21 7.00
CA ARG A 124 13.16 -34.97 8.25
C ARG A 124 13.39 -34.15 9.51
N PHE A 125 14.27 -33.15 9.46
CA PHE A 125 14.69 -32.35 10.62
C PHE A 125 14.21 -30.89 10.56
N ARG A 126 13.36 -30.53 9.58
CA ARG A 126 12.68 -29.24 9.58
C ARG A 126 11.86 -29.10 10.87
N ARG A 127 11.84 -27.90 11.46
CA ARG A 127 11.20 -27.59 12.76
C ARG A 127 11.87 -28.20 14.01
N ALA A 128 12.99 -28.91 13.88
CA ALA A 128 13.77 -29.42 15.01
C ALA A 128 14.62 -28.35 15.75
N GLY A 129 14.44 -27.06 15.42
CA GLY A 129 15.21 -25.94 15.99
C GLY A 129 16.57 -25.67 15.33
N LEU A 130 17.02 -26.53 14.41
CA LEU A 130 18.33 -26.41 13.74
C LEU A 130 18.56 -25.07 13.03
N ALA A 131 17.52 -24.49 12.41
CA ALA A 131 17.65 -23.23 11.69
C ALA A 131 18.21 -22.07 12.56
N GLY A 132 17.92 -22.07 13.87
CA GLY A 132 18.48 -21.06 14.77
C GLY A 132 19.97 -21.29 15.09
N ALA A 133 20.38 -22.55 15.20
CA ALA A 133 21.79 -22.91 15.35
C ALA A 133 22.62 -22.54 14.12
N LEU A 134 22.07 -22.78 12.92
CA LEU A 134 22.74 -22.42 11.65
C LEU A 134 23.00 -20.92 11.51
N ARG A 135 22.08 -20.06 11.97
CA ARG A 135 22.25 -18.59 11.94
C ARG A 135 23.21 -18.06 13.00
N THR A 136 23.43 -18.82 14.07
CA THR A 136 24.26 -18.40 15.21
C THR A 136 25.72 -18.82 15.05
N ALA A 137 25.97 -19.99 14.46
CA ALA A 137 27.33 -20.53 14.27
C ALA A 137 28.34 -19.56 13.61
N PRO A 138 27.96 -18.72 12.63
CA PRO A 138 28.88 -17.71 12.07
C PRO A 138 29.45 -16.73 13.10
N ALA A 139 28.66 -16.37 14.13
CA ALA A 139 29.13 -15.50 15.22
C ALA A 139 30.25 -16.18 16.03
N THR A 140 30.11 -17.47 16.31
CA THR A 140 31.15 -18.26 16.99
C THR A 140 32.43 -18.33 16.15
N LEU A 141 32.31 -18.52 14.84
CA LEU A 141 33.46 -18.61 13.92
C LEU A 141 34.26 -17.30 13.87
N VAL A 142 33.58 -16.16 13.72
CA VAL A 142 34.26 -14.86 13.67
C VAL A 142 34.87 -14.49 15.02
N LYS A 143 34.20 -14.78 16.14
CA LYS A 143 34.78 -14.55 17.48
C LYS A 143 36.05 -15.35 17.70
N ARG A 144 36.10 -16.60 17.22
CA ARG A 144 37.32 -17.42 17.25
C ARG A 144 38.42 -16.79 16.38
N ALA A 145 38.09 -16.45 15.14
CA ALA A 145 39.04 -15.87 14.20
C ALA A 145 39.62 -14.53 14.69
N LEU A 146 38.80 -13.67 15.31
CA LEU A 146 39.25 -12.41 15.91
C LEU A 146 40.27 -12.64 17.04
N ARG A 147 40.02 -13.61 17.93
CA ARG A 147 40.98 -13.97 19.00
C ARG A 147 42.30 -14.49 18.45
N GLU A 148 42.25 -15.30 17.39
CA GLU A 148 43.45 -15.80 16.70
C GLU A 148 44.32 -14.66 16.12
N HIS A 149 43.70 -13.53 15.78
CA HIS A 149 44.37 -12.32 15.28
C HIS A 149 44.65 -11.27 16.38
N GLY A 150 44.43 -11.62 17.67
CA GLY A 150 44.71 -10.74 18.80
C GLY A 150 43.67 -9.64 19.05
N PHE A 151 42.50 -9.71 18.43
CA PHE A 151 41.41 -8.76 18.63
C PHE A 151 40.44 -9.22 19.73
N ASP A 152 39.84 -8.27 20.45
CA ASP A 152 38.76 -8.52 21.40
C ASP A 152 37.41 -8.59 20.67
N PRO A 153 36.78 -9.77 20.55
CA PRO A 153 35.54 -9.91 19.78
C PRO A 153 34.35 -9.12 20.34
N ALA A 154 34.40 -8.67 21.59
CA ALA A 154 33.35 -7.83 22.18
C ALA A 154 33.46 -6.35 21.76
N ARG A 155 34.65 -5.91 21.33
CA ARG A 155 34.95 -4.51 20.97
C ARG A 155 35.22 -4.30 19.49
N THR A 156 35.55 -5.37 18.78
CA THR A 156 35.83 -5.32 17.35
C THR A 156 34.53 -5.22 16.53
N PRO A 157 34.35 -4.17 15.72
CA PRO A 157 33.18 -4.04 14.85
C PRO A 157 33.06 -5.26 13.94
N THR A 158 31.93 -5.97 14.06
CA THR A 158 31.73 -7.25 13.37
C THR A 158 30.34 -7.30 12.76
N LEU A 159 30.29 -7.53 11.45
CA LEU A 159 29.05 -7.60 10.68
C LEU A 159 28.81 -9.03 10.21
N LEU A 160 27.63 -9.58 10.51
CA LEU A 160 27.09 -10.72 9.77
C LEU A 160 26.27 -10.17 8.61
N VAL A 161 26.53 -10.65 7.39
CA VAL A 161 25.92 -10.14 6.15
C VAL A 161 25.33 -11.29 5.36
N ALA A 162 24.04 -11.23 5.04
CA ALA A 162 23.37 -12.15 4.13
C ALA A 162 22.91 -11.42 2.87
N GLU A 163 23.21 -11.99 1.72
CA GLU A 163 22.72 -11.54 0.40
C GLU A 163 21.37 -12.21 0.16
N MET A 164 20.32 -11.42 -0.08
CA MET A 164 18.97 -11.92 -0.27
C MET A 164 18.38 -11.42 -1.57
N GLU A 165 17.69 -12.30 -2.29
CA GLU A 165 16.91 -11.93 -3.48
C GLU A 165 15.97 -10.75 -3.21
N PRO A 166 15.76 -9.85 -4.18
CA PRO A 166 14.69 -8.87 -4.13
C PRO A 166 13.36 -9.62 -3.96
N VAL A 167 12.47 -9.07 -3.14
CA VAL A 167 11.24 -9.79 -2.79
C VAL A 167 10.32 -9.90 -4.00
N GLU A 168 10.23 -11.08 -4.59
CA GLU A 168 9.16 -11.42 -5.53
C GLU A 168 7.89 -11.81 -4.76
N PRO A 169 6.73 -11.21 -5.07
CA PRO A 169 5.46 -11.54 -4.40
C PRO A 169 5.10 -13.04 -4.49
N ASP A 170 5.57 -13.71 -5.55
CA ASP A 170 5.15 -15.06 -5.92
C ASP A 170 6.05 -16.15 -5.29
N ARG A 171 7.14 -15.77 -4.61
CA ARG A 171 8.09 -16.69 -3.95
C ARG A 171 8.01 -16.60 -2.43
N GLU A 172 7.06 -17.34 -1.86
CA GLU A 172 6.81 -17.39 -0.41
C GLU A 172 8.07 -17.71 0.42
N ASP A 173 8.98 -18.54 -0.12
CA ASP A 173 10.21 -18.95 0.55
C ASP A 173 11.20 -17.80 0.79
N THR A 174 11.25 -16.79 -0.08
CA THR A 174 12.18 -15.64 0.05
C THR A 174 11.74 -14.75 1.21
N VAL A 175 10.43 -14.52 1.34
CA VAL A 175 9.84 -13.80 2.49
C VAL A 175 10.11 -14.57 3.78
N VAL A 176 9.83 -15.88 3.81
CA VAL A 176 10.00 -16.71 5.01
C VAL A 176 11.44 -16.66 5.52
N ARG A 177 12.43 -16.69 4.62
CA ARG A 177 13.86 -16.56 4.96
C ARG A 177 14.19 -15.18 5.55
N GLN A 178 13.72 -14.08 4.95
CA GLN A 178 13.95 -12.73 5.46
C GLN A 178 13.32 -12.52 6.85
N LEU A 179 12.08 -13.00 7.05
CA LEU A 179 11.42 -12.97 8.36
C LEU A 179 12.20 -13.79 9.41
N ALA A 180 12.83 -14.88 9.00
CA ALA A 180 13.64 -15.70 9.90
C ALA A 180 14.93 -14.98 10.33
N TYR A 181 15.59 -14.25 9.42
CA TYR A 181 16.73 -13.38 9.75
C TYR A 181 16.32 -12.17 10.61
N ALA A 182 15.16 -11.56 10.30
CA ALA A 182 14.60 -10.44 11.05
C ALA A 182 14.36 -10.75 12.53
N LYS A 183 13.82 -11.94 12.82
CA LYS A 183 13.59 -12.43 14.21
C LYS A 183 14.85 -12.44 15.06
N VAL A 184 16.01 -12.47 14.41
CA VAL A 184 17.30 -12.75 15.07
C VAL A 184 18.27 -11.58 14.94
N GLY A 185 17.72 -10.39 14.75
CA GLY A 185 18.44 -9.12 14.84
C GLY A 185 19.05 -8.64 13.53
N PHE A 186 18.77 -9.29 12.40
CA PHE A 186 19.19 -8.75 11.10
C PHE A 186 18.27 -7.62 10.66
N ARG A 187 18.87 -6.63 10.00
CA ARG A 187 18.23 -5.45 9.43
C ARG A 187 18.63 -5.32 7.96
N ALA A 188 17.73 -4.86 7.11
CA ALA A 188 18.06 -4.60 5.72
C ALA A 188 18.85 -3.28 5.60
N VAL A 189 19.90 -3.29 4.79
CA VAL A 189 20.60 -2.07 4.41
C VAL A 189 19.74 -1.32 3.40
N LEU A 190 19.59 0.00 3.57
CA LEU A 190 18.82 0.83 2.65
C LEU A 190 19.50 0.84 1.25
N PRO A 191 18.86 0.28 0.20
CA PRO A 191 19.47 0.17 -1.13
C PRO A 191 19.78 1.52 -1.78
N GLU A 192 19.03 2.58 -1.46
CA GLU A 192 19.29 3.95 -1.94
C GLU A 192 20.66 4.47 -1.54
N ALA A 193 21.09 4.14 -0.31
CA ALA A 193 22.37 4.54 0.25
C ALA A 193 23.50 3.61 -0.18
N MET A 194 23.23 2.29 -0.24
CA MET A 194 24.22 1.27 -0.58
C MET A 194 23.58 0.17 -1.44
N PRO A 195 23.40 0.41 -2.75
CA PRO A 195 22.84 -0.61 -3.65
C PRO A 195 23.84 -1.76 -3.76
N TYR A 196 23.36 -3.00 -3.87
CA TYR A 196 24.25 -4.16 -3.94
C TYR A 196 23.88 -5.08 -5.09
N PHE A 197 24.92 -5.66 -5.69
CA PHE A 197 24.85 -6.57 -6.82
C PHE A 197 25.63 -7.83 -6.48
N GLN A 198 24.94 -8.96 -6.52
CA GLN A 198 25.62 -10.25 -6.48
C GLN A 198 26.38 -10.46 -7.80
N PRO A 199 27.61 -11.01 -7.74
CA PRO A 199 28.37 -11.37 -8.93
C PRO A 199 27.75 -12.51 -9.73
N ASP A 200 28.03 -12.58 -11.03
CA ASP A 200 27.55 -13.63 -11.93
C ASP A 200 28.44 -14.88 -11.81
N PHE A 201 27.95 -15.95 -11.17
CA PHE A 201 28.70 -17.18 -10.93
C PHE A 201 28.75 -18.16 -12.11
N ARG A 202 28.22 -17.81 -13.27
CA ARG A 202 28.30 -18.65 -14.48
C ARG A 202 29.70 -18.60 -15.09
N ASP A 203 30.05 -19.61 -15.89
CA ASP A 203 31.30 -19.64 -16.66
C ASP A 203 31.19 -18.71 -17.89
N LEU A 204 31.41 -17.42 -17.68
CA LEU A 204 31.26 -16.39 -18.71
C LEU A 204 32.24 -16.54 -19.86
N ASP A 205 33.43 -17.10 -19.60
CA ASP A 205 34.44 -17.34 -20.62
C ASP A 205 33.99 -18.48 -21.56
N ALA A 206 33.36 -19.53 -21.02
CA ALA A 206 32.74 -20.58 -21.82
C ALA A 206 31.47 -20.12 -22.56
N LEU A 207 30.68 -19.23 -21.95
CA LEU A 207 29.43 -18.72 -22.53
C LEU A 207 29.66 -17.63 -23.58
N GLY A 208 30.79 -16.91 -23.55
CA GLY A 208 31.07 -15.80 -24.45
C GLY A 208 30.13 -14.60 -24.29
N VAL A 209 29.57 -14.42 -23.09
CA VAL A 209 28.58 -13.37 -22.77
C VAL A 209 29.12 -12.43 -21.68
N PRO A 210 28.68 -11.16 -21.63
CA PRO A 210 29.05 -10.25 -20.55
C PRO A 210 28.45 -10.71 -19.20
N ALA A 211 29.09 -10.30 -18.11
CA ALA A 211 28.61 -10.59 -16.75
C ALA A 211 27.24 -9.97 -16.49
N GLN A 212 26.36 -10.74 -15.87
CA GLN A 212 25.02 -10.30 -15.44
C GLN A 212 25.01 -10.06 -13.93
N HIS A 213 25.01 -8.79 -13.53
CA HIS A 213 24.93 -8.41 -12.13
C HIS A 213 23.51 -8.58 -11.58
N ILE A 214 23.34 -9.41 -10.55
CA ILE A 214 22.02 -9.70 -9.98
C ILE A 214 21.75 -8.74 -8.81
N PRO A 215 20.68 -7.91 -8.86
CA PRO A 215 20.25 -7.08 -7.74
C PRO A 215 20.01 -7.91 -6.48
N MET A 216 20.57 -7.52 -5.33
CA MET A 216 20.27 -8.19 -4.04
C MET A 216 20.07 -7.17 -2.92
N VAL A 217 19.26 -7.55 -1.93
CA VAL A 217 19.10 -6.85 -0.66
C VAL A 217 20.09 -7.39 0.35
N LEU A 218 20.90 -6.51 0.94
CA LEU A 218 21.80 -6.89 2.02
C LEU A 218 21.08 -6.87 3.36
N LEU A 219 21.10 -8.00 4.08
CA LEU A 219 20.71 -8.06 5.47
C LEU A 219 21.95 -8.09 6.34
N VAL A 220 22.02 -7.20 7.33
CA VAL A 220 23.16 -7.07 8.22
C VAL A 220 22.75 -7.18 9.68
N ARG A 221 23.62 -7.80 10.48
CA ARG A 221 23.54 -7.77 11.94
C ARG A 221 24.92 -7.42 12.49
N ARG A 222 24.98 -6.35 13.28
CA ARG A 222 26.17 -6.01 14.08
C ARG A 222 26.23 -6.90 15.31
N LEU A 223 27.38 -7.48 15.60
CA LEU A 223 27.58 -8.28 16.82
C LEU A 223 28.03 -7.42 18.01
N ASP A 224 28.77 -6.35 17.72
CA ASP A 224 29.21 -5.34 18.68
C ASP A 224 28.06 -4.44 19.17
N ASP A 225 27.12 -4.13 18.26
CA ASP A 225 25.91 -3.36 18.59
C ASP A 225 24.69 -3.87 17.81
N PRO A 226 24.05 -4.97 18.28
CA PRO A 226 22.90 -5.56 17.58
C PRO A 226 21.68 -4.65 17.47
N ALA A 227 21.60 -3.58 18.28
CA ALA A 227 20.49 -2.65 18.31
C ALA A 227 20.69 -1.42 17.41
N ALA A 228 21.89 -1.26 16.83
CA ALA A 228 22.26 -0.10 16.05
C ALA A 228 21.21 0.26 14.97
N PRO A 229 20.67 1.49 14.97
CA PRO A 229 19.71 1.94 13.96
C PRO A 229 20.37 2.31 12.63
N THR A 230 21.69 2.50 12.63
CA THR A 230 22.47 2.90 11.47
C THR A 230 23.76 2.08 11.40
N LEU A 231 24.36 2.08 10.22
CA LEU A 231 25.65 1.50 9.93
C LEU A 231 26.61 2.64 9.57
N PRO A 232 27.67 2.87 10.37
CA PRO A 232 28.71 3.84 10.06
C PRO A 232 29.24 3.68 8.64
N TYR A 233 29.53 4.80 7.97
CA TYR A 233 30.02 4.81 6.58
C TYR A 233 31.19 3.83 6.38
N ASP A 234 32.17 3.82 7.27
CA ASP A 234 33.35 2.95 7.14
C ASP A 234 33.00 1.47 7.22
N LEU A 235 32.02 1.11 8.05
CA LEU A 235 31.52 -0.26 8.16
C LEU A 235 30.66 -0.67 6.96
N ALA A 236 29.86 0.26 6.42
CA ALA A 236 29.14 0.04 5.17
C ALA A 236 30.11 -0.17 3.99
N ALA A 237 31.15 0.66 3.88
CA ALA A 237 32.20 0.51 2.88
C ALA A 237 33.02 -0.78 3.06
N SER A 238 33.18 -1.26 4.30
CA SER A 238 33.78 -2.57 4.57
C SER A 238 32.99 -3.69 3.93
N ILE A 239 31.65 -3.69 4.01
CA ILE A 239 30.84 -4.74 3.40
C ILE A 239 31.19 -4.88 1.92
N VAL A 240 31.18 -3.78 1.18
CA VAL A 240 31.46 -3.78 -0.26
C VAL A 240 32.87 -4.31 -0.55
N THR A 241 33.87 -3.78 0.16
CA THR A 241 35.27 -4.17 -0.05
C THR A 241 35.52 -5.64 0.32
N HIS A 242 34.94 -6.12 1.43
CA HIS A 242 35.13 -7.50 1.90
C HIS A 242 34.39 -8.49 0.99
N LEU A 243 33.14 -8.23 0.63
CA LEU A 243 32.38 -9.08 -0.29
C LEU A 243 33.05 -9.17 -1.66
N ALA A 244 33.50 -8.04 -2.22
CA ALA A 244 34.28 -8.06 -3.47
C ALA A 244 35.51 -8.99 -3.35
N ARG A 245 36.26 -8.91 -2.24
CA ARG A 245 37.40 -9.81 -2.01
C ARG A 245 36.99 -11.26 -1.87
N ILE A 246 35.91 -11.55 -1.16
CA ILE A 246 35.36 -12.91 -1.05
C ILE A 246 35.03 -13.49 -2.43
N HIS A 247 34.39 -12.70 -3.30
CA HIS A 247 33.94 -13.19 -4.60
C HIS A 247 35.03 -13.22 -5.70
N THR A 248 36.13 -12.47 -5.58
CA THR A 248 37.28 -12.53 -6.53
C THR A 248 37.86 -13.94 -6.69
N ARG A 249 37.52 -14.88 -5.80
CA ARG A 249 37.94 -16.27 -5.91
C ARG A 249 37.22 -17.03 -7.02
N ALA A 250 35.99 -16.67 -7.33
CA ALA A 250 35.16 -17.36 -8.33
C ALA A 250 34.97 -16.51 -9.60
N ILE A 251 35.15 -15.19 -9.50
CA ILE A 251 34.79 -14.22 -10.55
C ILE A 251 36.00 -13.35 -10.90
N ARG A 252 36.08 -12.88 -12.16
CA ARG A 252 37.14 -11.97 -12.60
C ARG A 252 37.07 -10.65 -11.82
N ALA A 253 38.22 -10.16 -11.36
CA ALA A 253 38.29 -8.91 -10.59
C ALA A 253 37.73 -7.70 -11.37
N SER A 254 37.83 -7.70 -12.71
CA SER A 254 37.26 -6.67 -13.58
C SER A 254 35.73 -6.61 -13.52
N ASP A 255 35.06 -7.75 -13.37
CA ASP A 255 33.59 -7.81 -13.31
C ASP A 255 33.09 -7.25 -11.96
N LEU A 256 33.84 -7.44 -10.88
CA LEU A 256 33.52 -6.90 -9.56
C LEU A 256 33.85 -5.42 -9.40
N ALA A 257 34.82 -4.92 -10.17
CA ALA A 257 35.33 -3.56 -10.04
C ALA A 257 34.25 -2.51 -10.32
N TYR A 258 33.42 -2.73 -11.35
CA TYR A 258 32.33 -1.82 -11.70
C TYR A 258 31.29 -1.73 -10.57
N ALA A 259 30.74 -2.87 -10.14
CA ALA A 259 29.72 -2.94 -9.09
C ALA A 259 30.23 -2.35 -7.77
N SER A 260 31.48 -2.64 -7.41
CA SER A 260 32.11 -2.11 -6.20
C SER A 260 32.31 -0.59 -6.28
N ALA A 261 32.81 -0.08 -7.41
CA ALA A 261 33.02 1.36 -7.61
C ALA A 261 31.70 2.14 -7.64
N PHE A 262 30.66 1.58 -8.27
CA PHE A 262 29.32 2.15 -8.29
C PHE A 262 28.75 2.25 -6.87
N THR A 263 28.77 1.14 -6.13
CA THR A 263 28.23 1.08 -4.76
C THR A 263 28.97 2.03 -3.83
N LEU A 264 30.31 2.01 -3.84
CA LEU A 264 31.13 2.93 -3.04
C LEU A 264 30.95 4.39 -3.46
N GLY A 265 30.72 4.65 -4.76
CA GLY A 265 30.40 5.99 -5.27
C GLY A 265 29.07 6.52 -4.73
N ARG A 266 28.02 5.69 -4.73
CA ARG A 266 26.71 6.01 -4.14
C ARG A 266 26.81 6.22 -2.63
N LEU A 267 27.51 5.34 -1.94
CA LEU A 267 27.74 5.44 -0.50
C LEU A 267 28.51 6.73 -0.14
N ARG A 268 29.52 7.12 -0.94
CA ARG A 268 30.22 8.40 -0.78
C ARG A 268 29.30 9.59 -1.00
N ALA A 269 28.46 9.55 -2.04
CA ALA A 269 27.49 10.61 -2.32
C ALA A 269 26.44 10.74 -1.21
N TRP A 270 26.11 9.63 -0.52
CA TRP A 270 25.22 9.63 0.63
C TRP A 270 25.78 10.41 1.83
N GLY A 271 27.10 10.34 2.06
CA GLY A 271 27.85 11.26 2.94
C GLY A 271 27.56 11.18 4.45
N ARG A 272 26.80 10.17 4.91
CA ARG A 272 26.43 9.95 6.33
C ARG A 272 26.28 8.46 6.63
N ASP A 273 26.03 8.12 7.90
CA ASP A 273 25.73 6.74 8.30
C ASP A 273 24.53 6.17 7.52
N VAL A 274 24.62 4.90 7.14
CA VAL A 274 23.62 4.20 6.35
C VAL A 274 22.49 3.72 7.27
N PRO A 275 21.23 4.13 7.06
CA PRO A 275 20.12 3.62 7.85
C PRO A 275 19.95 2.11 7.71
N LEU A 276 19.68 1.43 8.84
CA LEU A 276 19.37 0.00 8.87
C LEU A 276 17.88 -0.21 9.10
N LEU A 277 17.19 -0.70 8.07
CA LEU A 277 15.75 -0.97 8.06
C LEU A 277 15.46 -2.24 8.88
N LYS A 278 14.65 -2.11 9.93
CA LYS A 278 14.21 -3.26 10.70
C LYS A 278 13.14 -4.01 9.93
N LEU A 279 13.40 -5.29 9.66
CA LEU A 279 12.45 -6.17 8.98
C LEU A 279 11.36 -6.68 9.95
N PRO A 280 10.14 -6.94 9.46
CA PRO A 280 9.05 -7.46 10.29
C PRO A 280 9.38 -8.85 10.87
N GLY A 281 8.97 -9.11 12.11
CA GLY A 281 9.23 -10.39 12.81
C GLY A 281 8.12 -11.45 12.65
N ARG A 282 6.98 -11.11 12.02
CA ARG A 282 5.77 -11.96 11.93
C ARG A 282 5.22 -12.03 10.49
N GLY A 283 4.69 -13.19 10.10
CA GLY A 283 4.24 -13.48 8.73
C GLY A 283 2.99 -12.73 8.25
N ASN A 284 2.26 -12.04 9.12
CA ASN A 284 1.10 -11.22 8.73
C ASN A 284 1.48 -9.82 8.22
N GLN A 285 2.77 -9.45 8.26
CA GLN A 285 3.29 -8.17 7.75
C GLN A 285 3.92 -8.31 6.35
N THR A 286 3.96 -9.53 5.80
CA THR A 286 4.51 -9.86 4.48
C THR A 286 3.95 -9.00 3.35
N ASN A 287 2.63 -8.77 3.34
CA ASN A 287 1.94 -7.99 2.31
C ASN A 287 2.35 -6.50 2.27
N ARG A 288 3.03 -6.01 3.33
CA ARG A 288 3.55 -4.63 3.43
C ARG A 288 5.03 -4.51 3.05
N LEU A 289 5.80 -5.60 3.18
CA LEU A 289 7.24 -5.62 2.92
C LEU A 289 7.55 -5.73 1.41
N VAL A 290 6.76 -6.53 0.70
CA VAL A 290 6.94 -6.81 -0.73
C VAL A 290 6.87 -5.53 -1.58
N PRO A 291 5.86 -4.63 -1.42
CA PRO A 291 5.78 -3.42 -2.24
C PRO A 291 6.87 -2.39 -1.91
N LEU A 292 7.27 -2.29 -0.64
CA LEU A 292 8.26 -1.33 -0.15
C LEU A 292 9.67 -1.67 -0.64
N LEU A 293 10.07 -2.94 -0.55
CA LEU A 293 11.34 -3.38 -1.13
C LEU A 293 11.31 -3.30 -2.65
N ARG A 294 10.18 -3.60 -3.31
CA ARG A 294 10.06 -3.44 -4.78
C ARG A 294 10.27 -1.99 -5.23
N ALA A 295 9.68 -1.03 -4.53
CA ALA A 295 9.77 0.40 -4.86
C ALA A 295 11.13 1.04 -4.53
N SER A 296 11.86 0.54 -3.52
CA SER A 296 13.16 1.09 -3.12
C SER A 296 14.36 0.35 -3.70
N VAL A 297 14.21 -0.92 -4.10
CA VAL A 297 15.28 -1.74 -4.67
C VAL A 297 15.26 -1.57 -6.19
N LEU A 298 14.22 -2.04 -6.89
CA LEU A 298 14.25 -2.21 -8.36
C LEU A 298 14.57 -0.95 -9.19
N PRO A 299 14.13 0.27 -8.83
CA PRO A 299 14.43 1.47 -9.61
C PRO A 299 15.91 1.90 -9.63
N LEU A 300 16.76 1.34 -8.75
CA LEU A 300 18.18 1.69 -8.66
C LEU A 300 19.08 0.82 -9.58
N TYR A 301 18.49 -0.08 -10.37
CA TYR A 301 19.20 -1.08 -11.17
C TYR A 301 19.12 -0.79 -12.69
N PRO A 302 20.12 -1.21 -13.50
CA PRO A 302 20.19 -0.93 -14.94
C PRO A 302 18.97 -1.43 -15.72
N THR A 303 18.66 -0.73 -16.82
CA THR A 303 17.48 -0.90 -17.69
C THR A 303 17.24 -2.33 -18.19
N ASP A 304 18.30 -3.11 -18.34
CA ASP A 304 18.24 -4.49 -18.83
C ASP A 304 17.59 -5.46 -17.81
N TYR A 305 17.50 -5.05 -16.54
CA TYR A 305 16.76 -5.74 -15.46
C TYR A 305 15.44 -5.07 -15.10
N GLN A 306 15.12 -3.95 -15.75
CA GLN A 306 13.86 -3.24 -15.57
C GLN A 306 12.78 -3.93 -16.41
N VAL A 307 12.09 -4.89 -15.80
CA VAL A 307 10.68 -5.09 -16.18
C VAL A 307 9.96 -3.81 -15.70
N GLU A 308 9.77 -2.88 -16.64
CA GLU A 308 9.11 -1.57 -16.55
C GLU A 308 8.70 -1.13 -15.12
N VAL A 309 9.48 -0.21 -14.53
CA VAL A 309 9.02 0.64 -13.41
C VAL A 309 9.48 2.09 -13.70
N PRO A 310 8.58 3.10 -13.75
CA PRO A 310 8.96 4.47 -14.08
C PRO A 310 9.58 5.24 -12.90
N ASP A 311 10.30 6.31 -13.24
CA ASP A 311 11.01 7.27 -12.37
C ASP A 311 10.32 7.58 -11.03
N LEU A 312 11.06 7.34 -9.93
CA LEU A 312 10.70 7.78 -8.58
C LEU A 312 11.83 8.62 -8.00
N ALA A 313 11.55 9.90 -7.72
CA ALA A 313 12.31 10.68 -6.74
C ALA A 313 11.88 10.19 -5.34
N VAL A 314 12.80 9.59 -4.59
CA VAL A 314 12.49 8.99 -3.29
C VAL A 314 12.98 9.88 -2.15
N ASP A 315 12.07 10.24 -1.24
CA ASP A 315 12.37 10.94 0.01
C ASP A 315 12.76 9.93 1.10
N SER A 316 14.06 9.80 1.34
CA SER A 316 14.60 8.87 2.32
C SER A 316 14.20 9.16 3.77
N ALA A 317 13.70 10.37 4.10
CA ALA A 317 13.17 10.68 5.43
C ALA A 317 11.80 10.01 5.68
N ALA A 318 10.98 9.88 4.64
CA ALA A 318 9.69 9.20 4.70
C ALA A 318 9.85 7.69 4.96
N ILE A 319 10.89 7.05 4.41
CA ILE A 319 11.13 5.60 4.56
C ILE A 319 11.58 5.23 5.97
N VAL A 320 12.48 6.02 6.57
CA VAL A 320 12.93 5.82 7.96
C VAL A 320 11.76 6.04 8.94
N SER A 321 10.92 7.04 8.67
CA SER A 321 9.68 7.30 9.40
C SER A 321 8.69 6.14 9.28
N LEU A 322 8.52 5.56 8.08
CA LEU A 322 7.64 4.42 7.84
C LEU A 322 8.10 3.15 8.57
N GLY A 323 9.42 2.92 8.64
CA GLY A 323 10.03 1.81 9.39
C GLY A 323 9.75 1.86 10.89
N GLN A 324 9.74 3.07 11.48
CA GLN A 324 9.37 3.30 12.87
C GLN A 324 7.84 3.21 13.06
N ALA A 325 7.06 3.71 12.10
CA ALA A 325 5.61 3.66 12.10
C ALA A 325 5.08 2.21 12.08
N LEU A 326 5.77 1.29 11.37
CA LEU A 326 5.43 -0.14 11.25
C LEU A 326 5.42 -0.93 12.57
N GLU A 327 6.03 -0.42 13.65
CA GLU A 327 6.13 -1.11 14.95
C GLU A 327 5.07 -0.71 15.98
N ALA A 328 4.33 0.38 15.77
CA ALA A 328 3.25 0.71 16.68
C ALA A 328 2.10 -0.29 16.49
N PRO A 329 1.63 -1.01 17.53
CA PRO A 329 0.28 -1.58 17.46
C PRO A 329 -0.64 -0.41 17.10
N VAL A 330 -1.52 -0.60 16.11
CA VAL A 330 -2.50 0.45 15.80
C VAL A 330 -3.36 0.58 17.03
N LYS A 331 -3.06 1.61 17.82
CA LYS A 331 -3.67 1.84 19.12
C LYS A 331 -5.17 2.02 18.84
N PRO A 332 -6.08 1.48 19.66
CA PRO A 332 -7.47 1.87 19.57
C PRO A 332 -7.53 3.40 19.63
N LEU A 333 -7.99 4.04 18.55
CA LEU A 333 -8.14 5.48 18.52
C LEU A 333 -9.45 5.80 19.25
N VAL A 334 -9.39 5.83 20.59
CA VAL A 334 -10.49 6.36 21.39
C VAL A 334 -10.22 7.84 21.54
N LEU A 335 -11.09 8.67 20.95
CA LEU A 335 -10.91 10.11 21.01
C LEU A 335 -11.30 10.62 22.40
N ALA A 336 -10.53 11.57 22.92
CA ALA A 336 -10.83 12.15 24.23
C ALA A 336 -12.22 12.79 24.22
N GLY A 337 -13.05 12.43 25.21
CA GLY A 337 -14.42 12.91 25.33
C GLY A 337 -15.44 12.21 24.42
N GLU A 338 -15.02 11.23 23.61
CA GLU A 338 -15.94 10.40 22.84
C GLU A 338 -16.88 9.61 23.77
N PRO A 339 -18.20 9.60 23.51
CA PRO A 339 -19.14 8.77 24.26
C PRO A 339 -18.74 7.30 24.26
N ALA A 340 -18.94 6.61 25.38
CA ALA A 340 -18.58 5.19 25.49
C ALA A 340 -19.48 4.27 24.64
N ARG A 341 -20.72 4.72 24.37
CA ARG A 341 -21.74 3.99 23.60
C ARG A 341 -22.87 4.93 23.16
N ALA A 342 -23.66 4.51 22.18
CA ALA A 342 -24.89 5.18 21.80
C ALA A 342 -25.96 5.09 22.91
N ASN A 343 -26.78 6.13 23.03
CA ASN A 343 -27.83 6.26 24.04
C ASN A 343 -29.01 7.04 23.47
N VAL A 344 -30.13 6.37 23.24
CA VAL A 344 -31.36 6.97 22.71
C VAL A 344 -32.30 7.26 23.88
N VAL A 345 -32.73 8.51 24.01
CA VAL A 345 -33.55 9.03 25.11
C VAL A 345 -34.93 9.53 24.66
N THR A 346 -35.13 9.71 23.36
CA THR A 346 -36.39 10.12 22.73
C THR A 346 -36.56 9.38 21.39
N ASP A 347 -37.74 9.46 20.79
CA ASP A 347 -37.91 9.08 19.39
C ASP A 347 -37.01 9.93 18.48
N ILE A 348 -36.65 9.39 17.31
CA ILE A 348 -35.85 10.07 16.30
C ILE A 348 -36.67 10.22 15.01
N PRO A 349 -36.96 11.45 14.54
CA PRO A 349 -36.65 12.73 15.17
C PRO A 349 -37.46 12.98 16.45
N GLY A 350 -36.83 13.61 17.44
CA GLY A 350 -37.47 14.02 18.68
C GLY A 350 -38.26 15.33 18.53
N PRO A 351 -38.96 15.76 19.60
CA PRO A 351 -39.86 16.92 19.54
C PRO A 351 -39.15 18.23 19.16
N LYS A 352 -37.90 18.46 19.58
CA LYS A 352 -37.14 19.65 19.20
C LYS A 352 -36.72 19.59 17.74
N SER A 353 -36.25 18.44 17.27
CA SER A 353 -35.93 18.24 15.85
C SER A 353 -37.16 18.47 14.96
N LEU A 354 -38.34 18.00 15.37
CA LEU A 354 -39.59 18.23 14.65
C LEU A 354 -39.96 19.72 14.58
N ALA A 355 -39.88 20.44 15.70
CA ALA A 355 -40.16 21.87 15.75
C ALA A 355 -39.18 22.69 14.87
N LEU A 356 -37.89 22.31 14.86
CA LEU A 356 -36.90 22.93 13.97
C LEU A 356 -37.20 22.63 12.51
N ARG A 357 -37.63 21.41 12.18
CA ARG A 357 -37.98 21.02 10.80
C ARG A 357 -39.17 21.80 10.27
N GLU A 358 -40.19 22.01 11.10
CA GLU A 358 -41.35 22.83 10.74
C GLU A 358 -40.92 24.27 10.44
N ARG A 359 -40.15 24.89 11.33
CA ARG A 359 -39.63 26.25 11.14
C ARG A 359 -38.75 26.38 9.89
N HIS A 360 -37.86 25.42 9.65
CA HIS A 360 -36.99 25.40 8.47
C HIS A 360 -37.81 25.17 7.19
N GLY A 361 -38.81 24.28 7.24
CA GLY A 361 -39.68 23.92 6.12
C GLY A 361 -40.46 25.09 5.51
N VAL A 362 -40.67 26.17 6.27
CA VAL A 362 -41.26 27.43 5.77
C VAL A 362 -40.32 28.18 4.82
N ILE A 363 -39.01 28.00 4.98
CA ILE A 363 -37.96 28.76 4.27
C ILE A 363 -37.36 27.94 3.13
N GLN A 364 -37.07 26.66 3.40
CA GLN A 364 -36.38 25.75 2.49
C GLN A 364 -36.93 24.33 2.69
N ASP A 365 -36.90 23.51 1.63
CA ASP A 365 -37.31 22.11 1.73
C ASP A 365 -36.49 21.36 2.81
N ALA A 366 -37.18 21.00 3.89
CA ALA A 366 -36.60 20.32 5.05
C ALA A 366 -37.02 18.84 5.12
N ARG A 367 -37.68 18.29 4.08
CA ARG A 367 -38.25 16.93 4.10
C ARG A 367 -37.19 15.83 4.14
N THR A 368 -35.99 16.11 3.65
CA THR A 368 -34.87 15.17 3.66
C THR A 368 -34.07 15.17 4.97
N ILE A 369 -34.41 16.03 5.93
CA ILE A 369 -33.71 16.13 7.22
C ILE A 369 -34.21 15.01 8.15
N HIS A 370 -33.29 14.13 8.56
CA HIS A 370 -33.58 13.03 9.48
C HIS A 370 -33.88 13.55 10.90
N PHE A 371 -33.02 14.43 11.41
CA PHE A 371 -33.07 15.10 12.71
C PHE A 371 -32.10 16.31 12.68
N TYR A 372 -32.10 17.14 13.73
CA TYR A 372 -31.15 18.25 13.85
C TYR A 372 -30.02 17.87 14.81
N GLN A 373 -28.78 18.03 14.36
CA GLN A 373 -27.58 17.68 15.13
C GLN A 373 -27.19 18.79 16.12
N ASP A 374 -26.75 18.39 17.31
CA ASP A 374 -25.99 19.23 18.23
C ASP A 374 -24.48 19.12 17.90
N ALA A 375 -24.00 20.07 17.09
CA ALA A 375 -22.62 20.07 16.60
C ALA A 375 -21.58 20.18 17.72
N GLN A 376 -21.91 20.77 18.88
CA GLN A 376 -20.95 20.94 19.99
C GLN A 376 -20.80 19.67 20.82
N ARG A 377 -21.85 18.85 20.90
CA ARG A 377 -21.86 17.62 21.70
C ARG A 377 -21.48 16.36 20.91
N SER A 378 -21.57 16.37 19.58
CA SER A 378 -21.04 15.26 18.77
C SER A 378 -19.52 15.14 18.93
N GLN A 379 -19.00 13.94 19.13
CA GLN A 379 -17.57 13.70 19.33
C GLN A 379 -17.18 12.34 18.75
N GLY A 380 -16.08 12.31 18.01
CA GLY A 380 -15.56 11.10 17.38
C GLY A 380 -16.57 10.44 16.44
N ASN A 381 -16.91 9.18 16.68
CA ASN A 381 -17.86 8.41 15.88
C ASN A 381 -19.31 8.56 16.35
N TYR A 382 -19.57 9.40 17.36
CA TYR A 382 -20.90 9.59 17.90
C TYR A 382 -21.48 10.96 17.56
N LEU A 383 -22.64 10.93 16.93
CA LEU A 383 -23.47 12.09 16.67
C LEU A 383 -24.42 12.30 17.85
N VAL A 384 -24.57 13.55 18.30
CA VAL A 384 -25.62 13.92 19.26
C VAL A 384 -26.66 14.78 18.54
N ASP A 385 -27.94 14.48 18.71
CA ASP A 385 -29.02 15.33 18.21
C ASP A 385 -29.47 16.37 19.25
N VAL A 386 -30.27 17.36 18.83
CA VAL A 386 -30.77 18.44 19.71
C VAL A 386 -31.72 17.93 20.81
N ASP A 387 -32.27 16.74 20.65
CA ASP A 387 -33.15 16.06 21.60
C ASP A 387 -32.34 15.28 22.66
N GLY A 388 -31.03 15.15 22.47
CA GLY A 388 -30.09 14.55 23.41
C GLY A 388 -29.80 13.07 23.14
N ASN A 389 -30.27 12.52 22.01
CA ASN A 389 -29.92 11.19 21.57
C ASN A 389 -28.46 11.16 21.10
N THR A 390 -27.71 10.16 21.54
CA THR A 390 -26.36 9.87 21.07
C THR A 390 -26.40 8.65 20.15
N LEU A 391 -25.99 8.81 18.89
CA LEU A 391 -26.03 7.78 17.85
C LEU A 391 -24.61 7.43 17.40
N LEU A 392 -24.32 6.14 17.26
CA LEU A 392 -23.12 5.68 16.57
C LEU A 392 -23.30 5.97 15.07
N ASP A 393 -22.50 6.88 14.53
CA ASP A 393 -22.61 7.31 13.14
C ASP A 393 -21.71 6.50 12.23
N VAL A 394 -22.35 5.67 11.41
CA VAL A 394 -21.72 4.90 10.33
C VAL A 394 -22.25 5.33 8.98
N TYR A 395 -22.80 6.54 8.88
CA TYR A 395 -23.14 7.20 7.62
C TYR A 395 -22.18 8.35 7.30
N GLY A 396 -21.63 9.01 8.33
CA GLY A 396 -20.53 9.96 8.24
C GLY A 396 -20.83 11.13 7.32
N HIS A 397 -22.03 11.70 7.41
CA HIS A 397 -22.55 12.71 6.47
C HIS A 397 -22.39 12.31 5.00
N ILE A 398 -22.89 11.12 4.63
CA ILE A 398 -22.76 10.58 3.27
C ILE A 398 -21.29 10.36 2.90
N ALA A 399 -20.55 9.71 3.80
CA ALA A 399 -19.13 9.42 3.70
C ALA A 399 -18.20 10.65 3.64
N ALA A 400 -18.65 11.84 4.04
CA ALA A 400 -17.86 13.08 4.02
C ALA A 400 -17.08 13.38 5.31
N LEU A 401 -17.30 12.62 6.38
CA LEU A 401 -16.62 12.78 7.66
C LEU A 401 -15.33 11.94 7.72
N PRO A 402 -14.12 12.54 7.68
CA PRO A 402 -12.87 11.78 7.65
C PRO A 402 -12.42 11.34 9.05
N LEU A 403 -12.35 12.26 10.02
CA LEU A 403 -11.75 12.02 11.34
C LEU A 403 -12.76 11.98 12.50
N GLY A 404 -14.06 11.87 12.19
CA GLY A 404 -15.11 11.98 13.20
C GLY A 404 -15.41 13.43 13.61
N TYR A 405 -16.37 13.60 14.51
CA TYR A 405 -16.83 14.89 15.00
C TYR A 405 -15.82 15.50 15.98
N ASN A 406 -15.58 16.81 15.84
CA ASN A 406 -14.78 17.60 16.80
C ASN A 406 -13.40 16.99 17.11
N HIS A 407 -12.71 16.49 16.08
CA HIS A 407 -11.41 15.85 16.23
C HIS A 407 -10.39 16.80 16.90
N PRO A 408 -9.66 16.38 17.95
CA PRO A 408 -8.77 17.24 18.71
C PRO A 408 -7.71 17.95 17.86
N ASP A 409 -7.11 17.26 16.88
CA ASP A 409 -6.09 17.88 16.01
C ASP A 409 -6.68 18.98 15.11
N LEU A 410 -7.91 18.81 14.61
CA LEU A 410 -8.58 19.84 13.80
C LEU A 410 -8.93 21.06 14.65
N LEU A 411 -9.44 20.84 15.86
CA LEU A 411 -9.74 21.92 16.80
C LEU A 411 -8.47 22.61 17.30
N HIS A 412 -7.38 21.86 17.51
CA HIS A 412 -6.09 22.40 17.88
C HIS A 412 -5.53 23.27 16.76
N ALA A 413 -5.51 22.78 15.52
CA ALA A 413 -5.08 23.53 14.35
C ALA A 413 -5.88 24.84 14.18
N TRP A 414 -7.20 24.80 14.42
CA TRP A 414 -8.03 26.00 14.42
C TRP A 414 -7.61 27.00 15.50
N ARG A 415 -7.41 26.52 16.74
CA ARG A 415 -7.07 27.36 17.89
C ARG A 415 -5.63 27.86 17.90
N SER A 416 -4.72 27.19 17.20
CA SER A 416 -3.30 27.54 17.13
C SER A 416 -2.97 28.57 16.05
N GLY A 417 -3.98 29.04 15.30
CA GLY A 417 -3.81 30.04 14.25
C GLY A 417 -3.39 29.47 12.88
N ARG A 418 -3.42 28.15 12.69
CA ARG A 418 -3.04 27.50 11.41
C ARG A 418 -3.94 27.93 10.23
N PHE A 419 -5.13 28.45 10.53
CA PHE A 419 -6.09 28.93 9.54
C PHE A 419 -6.08 30.46 9.40
N ASP A 420 -5.28 31.20 10.17
CA ASP A 420 -5.35 32.67 10.25
C ASP A 420 -5.15 33.36 8.89
N TRP A 421 -4.32 32.77 8.03
CA TRP A 421 -4.07 33.27 6.68
C TRP A 421 -5.31 33.28 5.77
N CYS A 422 -6.36 32.51 6.10
CA CYS A 422 -7.60 32.43 5.33
C CYS A 422 -8.90 32.56 6.13
N ALA A 423 -8.84 32.76 7.45
CA ALA A 423 -10.03 32.77 8.30
C ALA A 423 -10.96 33.98 8.05
N GLY A 424 -10.39 35.15 7.74
CA GLY A 424 -11.14 36.41 7.63
C GLY A 424 -11.60 36.79 6.20
N TRP A 425 -11.09 36.12 5.18
CA TRP A 425 -11.38 36.42 3.78
C TRP A 425 -11.04 35.22 2.88
N ARG A 426 -11.74 35.08 1.75
CA ARG A 426 -11.54 33.97 0.81
C ARG A 426 -10.82 34.45 -0.46
N PRO A 427 -9.54 34.13 -0.69
CA PRO A 427 -8.84 34.44 -1.93
C PRO A 427 -9.42 33.75 -3.16
N SER A 428 -9.20 34.37 -4.31
CA SER A 428 -9.33 33.74 -5.63
C SER A 428 -8.01 33.04 -5.96
N LEU A 429 -7.95 31.73 -5.70
CA LEU A 429 -6.72 30.92 -5.77
C LEU A 429 -6.08 30.85 -7.17
N GLY A 430 -6.80 31.22 -8.22
CA GLY A 430 -6.26 31.31 -9.59
C GLY A 430 -5.73 32.68 -10.01
N VAL A 431 -5.78 33.70 -9.14
CA VAL A 431 -5.37 35.07 -9.48
C VAL A 431 -4.41 35.64 -8.45
N ALA A 432 -4.84 35.68 -7.18
CA ALA A 432 -4.09 36.27 -6.07
C ALA A 432 -4.06 35.26 -4.93
N VAL A 433 -3.10 34.34 -5.01
CA VAL A 433 -2.98 33.19 -4.14
C VAL A 433 -2.04 33.49 -2.96
N PRO A 434 -2.46 33.27 -1.71
CA PRO A 434 -1.53 33.31 -0.58
C PRO A 434 -0.45 32.24 -0.72
N PRO A 435 0.81 32.51 -0.34
CA PRO A 435 1.89 31.52 -0.45
C PRO A 435 1.61 30.24 0.35
N GLU A 436 0.84 30.31 1.44
CA GLU A 436 0.44 29.16 2.26
C GLU A 436 -0.37 28.12 1.47
N TRP A 437 -1.05 28.52 0.40
CA TRP A 437 -1.75 27.58 -0.47
C TRP A 437 -0.80 26.61 -1.18
N VAL A 438 0.47 26.98 -1.37
CA VAL A 438 1.47 26.07 -1.93
C VAL A 438 1.65 24.85 -1.02
N ASN A 439 1.66 25.05 0.31
CA ASN A 439 1.77 23.95 1.27
C ASN A 439 0.55 23.00 1.19
N VAL A 440 -0.65 23.56 0.98
CA VAL A 440 -1.87 22.78 0.75
C VAL A 440 -1.73 21.97 -0.54
N ALA A 441 -1.30 22.60 -1.64
CA ALA A 441 -1.11 21.93 -2.92
C ALA A 441 -0.05 20.81 -2.83
N GLU A 442 1.07 21.07 -2.18
CA GLU A 442 2.12 20.07 -1.90
C GLU A 442 1.56 18.91 -1.08
N SER A 443 0.78 19.19 -0.04
CA SER A 443 0.15 18.16 0.80
C SER A 443 -0.84 17.29 0.02
N LEU A 444 -1.62 17.89 -0.89
CA LEU A 444 -2.46 17.15 -1.84
C LEU A 444 -1.61 16.32 -2.80
N MET A 445 -0.46 16.81 -3.26
CA MET A 445 0.42 16.07 -4.16
C MET A 445 1.14 14.89 -3.47
N ARG A 446 1.36 14.91 -2.15
CA ARG A 446 1.91 13.74 -1.41
C ARG A 446 1.02 12.51 -1.52
N VAL A 447 -0.27 12.71 -1.78
CA VAL A 447 -1.27 11.67 -1.97
C VAL A 447 -1.76 11.60 -3.41
N ALA A 448 -1.02 12.14 -4.37
CA ALA A 448 -1.38 12.02 -5.78
C ALA A 448 -1.35 10.54 -6.23
N PRO A 449 -2.32 10.08 -7.04
CA PRO A 449 -2.23 8.79 -7.70
C PRO A 449 -0.99 8.66 -8.58
N ALA A 450 -0.46 7.44 -8.72
CA ALA A 450 0.72 7.18 -9.52
C ALA A 450 0.56 7.67 -10.98
N GLY A 451 1.56 8.37 -11.50
CA GLY A 451 1.57 8.92 -12.87
C GLY A 451 0.81 10.25 -13.03
N MET A 452 0.22 10.81 -11.97
CA MET A 452 -0.49 12.09 -12.01
C MET A 452 0.37 13.21 -11.42
N ALA A 453 0.87 14.10 -12.29
CA ALA A 453 1.77 15.19 -11.91
C ALA A 453 1.04 16.49 -11.53
N HIS A 454 -0.29 16.56 -11.74
CA HIS A 454 -1.06 17.78 -11.57
C HIS A 454 -2.32 17.54 -10.74
N VAL A 455 -2.68 18.54 -9.95
CA VAL A 455 -3.93 18.62 -9.19
C VAL A 455 -4.63 19.94 -9.47
N PHE A 456 -5.93 19.87 -9.71
CA PHE A 456 -6.83 21.00 -9.78
C PHE A 456 -7.84 20.94 -8.65
N THR A 457 -8.03 22.06 -7.98
CA THR A 457 -8.94 22.19 -6.84
C THR A 457 -10.21 22.97 -7.20
N VAL A 458 -11.33 22.53 -6.62
CA VAL A 458 -12.67 23.13 -6.72
C VAL A 458 -13.40 22.93 -5.39
N THR A 459 -14.64 23.38 -5.27
CA THR A 459 -15.33 23.32 -3.97
C THR A 459 -16.02 21.98 -3.75
N THR A 460 -16.59 21.39 -4.80
CA THR A 460 -17.48 20.22 -4.70
C THR A 460 -17.09 19.07 -5.63
N GLY A 461 -17.59 17.87 -5.35
CA GLY A 461 -17.41 16.71 -6.22
C GLY A 461 -18.07 16.84 -7.59
N ALA A 462 -19.22 17.52 -7.70
CA ALA A 462 -19.85 17.77 -8.99
C ALA A 462 -18.96 18.68 -9.86
N GLU A 463 -18.40 19.76 -9.29
CA GLU A 463 -17.43 20.59 -10.01
C GLU A 463 -16.17 19.81 -10.38
N ALA A 464 -15.71 18.89 -9.53
CA ALA A 464 -14.53 18.08 -9.82
C ALA A 464 -14.77 17.23 -11.07
N VAL A 465 -15.92 16.55 -11.14
CA VAL A 465 -16.34 15.79 -12.31
C VAL A 465 -16.50 16.69 -13.53
N GLU A 466 -17.22 17.82 -13.44
CA GLU A 466 -17.39 18.73 -14.58
C GLU A 466 -16.05 19.19 -15.17
N ASN A 467 -15.08 19.53 -14.32
CA ASN A 467 -13.77 19.98 -14.78
C ASN A 467 -12.89 18.83 -15.31
N ALA A 468 -13.00 17.63 -14.74
CA ALA A 468 -12.37 16.42 -15.29
C ALA A 468 -12.92 16.07 -16.68
N LEU A 469 -14.24 16.18 -16.88
CA LEU A 469 -14.88 15.99 -18.19
C LEU A 469 -14.38 17.03 -19.20
N LYS A 470 -14.32 18.31 -18.80
CA LYS A 470 -13.73 19.35 -19.65
C LYS A 470 -12.28 19.04 -20.02
N ALA A 471 -11.45 18.60 -19.07
CA ALA A 471 -10.07 18.21 -19.35
C ALA A 471 -9.99 17.08 -20.40
N ALA A 472 -10.84 16.05 -20.30
CA ALA A 472 -10.93 14.98 -21.28
C ALA A 472 -11.39 15.48 -22.67
N PHE A 473 -12.40 16.35 -22.74
CA PHE A 473 -12.85 16.96 -24.01
C PHE A 473 -11.76 17.81 -24.66
N VAL A 474 -11.03 18.59 -23.86
CA VAL A 474 -9.90 19.38 -24.36
C VAL A 474 -8.81 18.48 -24.91
N ALA A 475 -8.42 17.43 -24.19
CA ALA A 475 -7.40 16.48 -24.62
C ALA A 475 -7.78 15.81 -25.95
N LEU A 476 -9.02 15.32 -26.08
CA LEU A 476 -9.50 14.74 -27.33
C LEU A 476 -9.49 15.76 -28.48
N ALA A 477 -9.99 16.97 -28.24
CA ALA A 477 -10.04 18.02 -29.25
C ALA A 477 -8.64 18.43 -29.75
N THR A 478 -7.66 18.49 -28.84
CA THR A 478 -6.27 18.82 -29.13
C THR A 478 -5.59 17.69 -29.92
N ARG A 479 -5.83 16.43 -29.56
CA ARG A 479 -5.34 15.27 -30.32
C ARG A 479 -5.86 15.27 -31.76
N GLN A 480 -7.16 15.50 -31.93
CA GLN A 480 -7.79 15.59 -33.25
C GLN A 480 -7.27 16.78 -34.09
N ARG A 481 -6.76 17.84 -33.46
CA ARG A 481 -6.07 18.96 -34.15
C ARG A 481 -4.60 18.65 -34.46
N GLY A 482 -4.07 17.50 -34.05
CA GLY A 482 -2.64 17.20 -34.15
C GLY A 482 -1.77 18.20 -33.36
N GLY A 483 -2.32 18.78 -32.28
CA GLY A 483 -1.63 19.82 -31.49
C GLY A 483 -1.74 21.25 -32.05
N ALA A 484 -2.39 21.46 -33.21
CA ALA A 484 -2.60 22.80 -33.75
C ALA A 484 -3.54 23.64 -32.85
N PRO A 485 -3.36 24.98 -32.84
CA PRO A 485 -4.28 25.89 -32.15
C PRO A 485 -5.68 25.85 -32.77
N ALA A 486 -6.68 26.33 -32.03
CA ALA A 486 -8.04 26.44 -32.53
C ALA A 486 -8.13 27.41 -33.73
N SER A 487 -8.94 27.07 -34.73
CA SER A 487 -9.17 27.94 -35.88
C SER A 487 -10.05 29.14 -35.52
N ALA A 488 -10.00 30.21 -36.32
CA ALA A 488 -10.89 31.37 -36.15
C ALA A 488 -12.38 30.98 -36.22
N GLU A 489 -12.71 29.98 -37.05
CA GLU A 489 -14.06 29.43 -37.15
C GLU A 489 -14.47 28.70 -35.86
N GLU A 490 -13.58 27.86 -35.29
CA GLU A 490 -13.85 27.17 -34.02
C GLU A 490 -14.04 28.15 -32.86
N LEU A 491 -13.27 29.24 -32.84
CA LEU A 491 -13.39 30.31 -31.87
C LEU A 491 -14.71 31.10 -32.03
N ALA A 492 -15.13 31.39 -33.27
CA ALA A 492 -16.39 32.06 -33.51
C ALA A 492 -17.60 31.17 -33.15
N ALA A 493 -17.55 29.88 -33.53
CA ALA A 493 -18.61 28.93 -33.27
C ALA A 493 -18.80 28.62 -31.77
N CYS A 494 -17.72 28.66 -30.97
CA CYS A 494 -17.79 28.42 -29.52
C CYS A 494 -18.68 29.42 -28.80
N MET A 495 -18.60 30.69 -29.18
CA MET A 495 -19.36 31.77 -28.56
C MET A 495 -20.87 31.67 -28.81
N LEU A 496 -21.28 30.84 -29.78
CA LEU A 496 -22.68 30.60 -30.16
C LEU A 496 -23.15 29.18 -29.80
N ASN A 497 -22.36 28.41 -29.05
CA ASN A 497 -22.59 26.99 -28.80
C ASN A 497 -22.75 26.13 -30.07
N ALA A 498 -22.19 26.57 -31.20
CA ALA A 498 -22.35 25.97 -32.53
C ALA A 498 -21.16 25.09 -32.97
N GLN A 499 -20.37 24.60 -32.01
CA GLN A 499 -19.17 23.81 -32.30
C GLN A 499 -19.50 22.36 -32.60
N SER A 500 -19.78 22.04 -33.87
CA SER A 500 -20.20 20.70 -34.29
C SER A 500 -19.33 19.55 -33.74
N ARG A 501 -18.01 19.71 -33.78
CA ARG A 501 -17.06 18.68 -33.30
C ARG A 501 -17.09 18.49 -31.78
N ALA A 502 -17.06 19.59 -31.01
CA ALA A 502 -17.08 19.52 -29.55
C ALA A 502 -18.46 19.06 -29.03
N ASN A 503 -19.54 19.53 -29.64
CA ASN A 503 -20.91 19.17 -29.29
C ASN A 503 -21.24 17.71 -29.61
N ALA A 504 -20.51 17.07 -30.53
CA ALA A 504 -20.66 15.65 -30.83
C ALA A 504 -19.96 14.73 -29.81
N MET A 505 -19.10 15.27 -28.92
CA MET A 505 -18.33 14.46 -27.99
C MET A 505 -19.22 13.80 -26.93
N LYS A 506 -18.84 12.57 -26.58
CA LYS A 506 -19.59 11.69 -25.69
C LYS A 506 -18.73 11.19 -24.54
N VAL A 507 -19.39 10.83 -23.44
CA VAL A 507 -18.77 10.19 -22.27
C VAL A 507 -19.54 8.90 -21.98
N ILE A 508 -18.84 7.77 -21.89
CA ILE A 508 -19.46 6.52 -21.46
C ILE A 508 -19.59 6.54 -19.94
N SER A 509 -20.78 6.21 -19.45
CA SER A 509 -21.09 6.03 -18.03
C SER A 509 -21.81 4.70 -17.79
N PHE A 510 -22.05 4.35 -16.53
CA PHE A 510 -22.60 3.03 -16.18
C PHE A 510 -23.94 3.14 -15.43
N THR A 511 -24.83 2.17 -15.65
CA THR A 511 -26.06 2.05 -14.84
C THR A 511 -25.72 1.96 -13.35
N GLY A 512 -26.52 2.60 -12.49
CA GLY A 512 -26.23 2.70 -11.06
C GLY A 512 -25.25 3.82 -10.67
N GLY A 513 -24.45 4.36 -11.59
CA GLY A 513 -23.43 5.35 -11.27
C GLY A 513 -23.99 6.68 -10.75
N PHE A 514 -23.23 7.37 -9.90
CA PHE A 514 -23.54 8.72 -9.41
C PHE A 514 -22.29 9.61 -9.40
N HIS A 515 -22.31 10.62 -10.27
CA HIS A 515 -21.17 11.52 -10.49
C HIS A 515 -21.46 12.98 -10.12
N GLY A 516 -22.69 13.28 -9.71
CA GLY A 516 -23.10 14.63 -9.31
C GLY A 516 -24.48 15.02 -9.82
N ARG A 517 -24.82 16.29 -9.64
CA ARG A 517 -26.14 16.85 -9.98
C ARG A 517 -26.08 18.13 -10.82
N SER A 518 -24.89 18.57 -11.23
CA SER A 518 -24.73 19.60 -12.28
C SER A 518 -24.97 18.96 -13.65
N LEU A 519 -25.38 19.72 -14.67
CA LEU A 519 -25.93 19.13 -15.91
C LEU A 519 -25.01 18.13 -16.62
N GLY A 520 -23.68 18.33 -16.64
CA GLY A 520 -22.72 17.39 -17.22
C GLY A 520 -22.55 16.14 -16.36
N SER A 521 -22.25 16.31 -15.07
CA SER A 521 -22.13 15.17 -14.13
C SER A 521 -23.44 14.38 -13.96
N LEU A 522 -24.58 15.06 -14.05
CA LEU A 522 -25.91 14.47 -14.04
C LEU A 522 -26.18 13.67 -15.33
N SER A 523 -25.64 14.13 -16.46
CA SER A 523 -25.70 13.39 -17.72
C SER A 523 -24.87 12.10 -17.70
N ALA A 524 -23.88 11.98 -16.81
CA ALA A 524 -23.19 10.72 -16.51
C ALA A 524 -23.86 9.90 -15.37
N THR A 525 -24.71 10.51 -14.54
CA THR A 525 -25.38 9.82 -13.42
C THR A 525 -26.54 8.92 -13.89
N ARG A 526 -26.67 7.72 -13.31
CA ARG A 526 -27.69 6.69 -13.62
C ARG A 526 -28.19 5.96 -12.35
N SER A 527 -28.27 6.68 -11.24
CA SER A 527 -28.57 6.13 -9.90
C SER A 527 -30.06 5.97 -9.59
N LYS A 528 -30.84 7.07 -9.61
CA LYS A 528 -32.28 7.09 -9.26
C LYS A 528 -33.04 8.03 -10.18
N ALA A 529 -34.28 7.69 -10.53
CA ALA A 529 -35.12 8.51 -11.41
C ALA A 529 -35.33 9.94 -10.88
N ILE A 530 -35.58 10.09 -9.57
CA ILE A 530 -35.81 11.40 -8.92
C ILE A 530 -34.59 12.33 -8.98
N HIS A 531 -33.39 11.81 -9.22
CA HIS A 531 -32.21 12.65 -9.41
C HIS A 531 -32.17 13.29 -10.80
N LYS A 532 -32.92 12.76 -11.78
CA LYS A 532 -32.78 13.08 -13.21
C LYS A 532 -34.04 13.68 -13.85
N LEU A 533 -35.21 13.33 -13.35
CA LEU A 533 -36.50 13.73 -13.92
C LEU A 533 -36.57 15.26 -14.10
N ASP A 534 -37.10 15.69 -15.25
CA ASP A 534 -37.32 17.10 -15.62
C ASP A 534 -36.08 17.99 -15.83
N PHE A 535 -34.86 17.42 -15.81
CA PHE A 535 -33.61 18.15 -16.11
C PHE A 535 -33.07 17.81 -17.51
N PRO A 536 -32.60 18.80 -18.31
CA PRO A 536 -31.90 18.53 -19.56
C PRO A 536 -30.67 17.66 -19.36
N ALA A 537 -30.35 16.84 -20.36
CA ALA A 537 -29.18 15.97 -20.34
C ALA A 537 -28.54 15.88 -21.73
N PHE A 538 -27.24 15.55 -21.74
CA PHE A 538 -26.51 15.22 -22.96
C PHE A 538 -26.84 13.79 -23.40
N ASP A 539 -26.91 13.57 -24.71
CA ASP A 539 -27.06 12.24 -25.32
C ASP A 539 -25.74 11.45 -25.23
N TRP A 540 -25.44 10.98 -24.02
CA TRP A 540 -24.24 10.22 -23.70
C TRP A 540 -24.57 8.75 -23.43
N PRO A 541 -23.77 7.82 -23.98
CA PRO A 541 -24.05 6.40 -23.90
C PRO A 541 -23.90 5.87 -22.47
N VAL A 542 -24.63 4.78 -22.19
CA VAL A 542 -24.64 4.10 -20.90
C VAL A 542 -24.48 2.59 -21.10
N VAL A 543 -23.67 1.96 -20.25
CA VAL A 543 -23.44 0.51 -20.23
C VAL A 543 -23.94 -0.08 -18.91
N GLY A 544 -24.37 -1.35 -18.93
CA GLY A 544 -24.68 -2.08 -17.70
C GLY A 544 -23.44 -2.24 -16.81
N PHE A 545 -23.49 -1.77 -15.56
CA PHE A 545 -22.42 -2.11 -14.60
C PHE A 545 -22.51 -3.60 -14.22
N PRO A 546 -21.40 -4.36 -14.20
CA PRO A 546 -21.45 -5.82 -14.02
C PRO A 546 -21.96 -6.25 -12.65
N ALA A 547 -21.70 -5.46 -11.60
CA ALA A 547 -22.19 -5.65 -10.23
C ALA A 547 -22.00 -7.09 -9.69
N SER A 548 -20.81 -7.38 -9.16
CA SER A 548 -20.45 -8.70 -8.66
C SER A 548 -21.44 -9.27 -7.64
N ARG A 549 -21.68 -10.58 -7.74
CA ARG A 549 -22.43 -11.38 -6.76
C ARG A 549 -21.50 -11.97 -5.71
N PHE A 550 -21.98 -12.07 -4.49
CA PHE A 550 -21.27 -12.55 -3.30
C PHE A 550 -21.96 -13.81 -2.72
N PRO A 551 -21.20 -14.78 -2.17
CA PRO A 551 -19.74 -14.80 -2.03
C PRO A 551 -18.99 -14.91 -3.37
N LEU A 552 -17.89 -14.16 -3.52
CA LEU A 552 -17.17 -14.04 -4.79
C LEU A 552 -16.70 -15.39 -5.35
N ALA A 553 -16.23 -16.29 -4.48
CA ALA A 553 -15.73 -17.60 -4.87
C ALA A 553 -16.82 -18.48 -5.51
N GLU A 554 -18.06 -18.37 -5.03
CA GLU A 554 -19.19 -19.17 -5.52
C GLU A 554 -19.76 -18.64 -6.85
N HIS A 555 -19.53 -17.35 -7.13
CA HIS A 555 -20.06 -16.68 -8.31
C HIS A 555 -18.99 -16.23 -9.32
N ALA A 556 -17.77 -16.73 -9.20
CA ALA A 556 -16.62 -16.30 -10.02
C ALA A 556 -16.91 -16.34 -11.53
N ALA A 557 -17.48 -17.44 -12.04
CA ALA A 557 -17.80 -17.60 -13.46
C ALA A 557 -18.87 -16.60 -13.94
N ALA A 558 -19.97 -16.47 -13.20
CA ALA A 558 -21.05 -15.53 -13.54
C ALA A 558 -20.59 -14.06 -13.47
N ASN A 559 -19.73 -13.73 -12.50
CA ASN A 559 -19.14 -12.40 -12.39
C ASN A 559 -18.20 -12.10 -13.57
N ALA A 560 -17.34 -13.05 -13.96
CA ALA A 560 -16.47 -12.90 -15.12
C ALA A 560 -17.25 -12.73 -16.44
N GLU A 561 -18.35 -13.48 -16.61
CA GLU A 561 -19.24 -13.34 -17.77
C GLU A 561 -19.90 -11.96 -17.83
N ALA A 562 -20.42 -11.46 -16.69
CA ALA A 562 -21.03 -10.13 -16.61
C ALA A 562 -20.01 -9.01 -16.92
N GLU A 563 -18.78 -9.14 -16.41
CA GLU A 563 -17.68 -8.21 -16.69
C GLU A 563 -17.28 -8.24 -18.18
N ALA A 564 -17.13 -9.43 -18.77
CA ALA A 564 -16.81 -9.58 -20.19
C ALA A 564 -17.90 -8.97 -21.09
N LYS A 565 -19.18 -9.19 -20.74
CA LYS A 565 -20.31 -8.59 -21.45
C LYS A 565 -20.27 -7.06 -21.39
N ALA A 566 -20.06 -6.49 -20.20
CA ALA A 566 -19.97 -5.03 -20.04
C ALA A 566 -18.81 -4.44 -20.85
N LEU A 567 -17.64 -5.10 -20.87
CA LEU A 567 -16.51 -4.67 -21.69
C LEU A 567 -16.81 -4.73 -23.19
N ALA A 568 -17.49 -5.77 -23.66
CA ALA A 568 -17.91 -5.89 -25.05
C ALA A 568 -18.92 -4.80 -25.45
N GLU A 569 -19.85 -4.44 -24.57
CA GLU A 569 -20.78 -3.31 -24.78
C GLU A 569 -20.04 -1.97 -24.86
N VAL A 570 -19.05 -1.74 -23.99
CA VAL A 570 -18.19 -0.54 -24.07
C VAL A 570 -17.43 -0.49 -25.41
N GLU A 571 -16.82 -1.60 -25.83
CA GLU A 571 -16.09 -1.66 -27.10
C GLU A 571 -17.02 -1.41 -28.30
N ALA A 572 -18.22 -1.98 -28.29
CA ALA A 572 -19.22 -1.74 -29.34
C ALA A 572 -19.60 -0.25 -29.46
N LEU A 573 -19.65 0.48 -28.34
CA LEU A 573 -19.91 1.93 -28.35
C LEU A 573 -18.76 2.72 -28.96
N PHE A 574 -17.50 2.35 -28.69
CA PHE A 574 -16.36 2.98 -29.36
C PHE A 574 -16.39 2.76 -30.88
N VAL A 575 -16.78 1.57 -31.32
CA VAL A 575 -16.93 1.26 -32.75
C VAL A 575 -18.10 2.04 -33.38
N ALA A 576 -19.22 2.18 -32.67
CA ALA A 576 -20.40 2.90 -33.16
C ALA A 576 -20.23 4.43 -33.17
N HIS A 577 -19.34 4.96 -32.33
CA HIS A 577 -19.09 6.39 -32.18
C HIS A 577 -17.58 6.70 -32.32
N PRO A 578 -17.00 6.47 -33.51
CA PRO A 578 -15.57 6.64 -33.73
C PRO A 578 -15.14 8.08 -33.45
N ASP A 579 -13.99 8.22 -32.79
CA ASP A 579 -13.30 9.48 -32.51
C ASP A 579 -14.06 10.53 -31.68
N VAL A 580 -15.29 10.27 -31.23
CA VAL A 580 -16.08 11.25 -30.44
C VAL A 580 -16.23 10.89 -28.97
N ILE A 581 -15.85 9.68 -28.55
CA ILE A 581 -15.84 9.31 -27.12
C ILE A 581 -14.59 9.88 -26.45
N ALA A 582 -14.77 10.87 -25.59
CA ALA A 582 -13.68 11.54 -24.90
C ALA A 582 -13.25 10.83 -23.62
N ALA A 583 -14.18 10.16 -22.93
CA ALA A 583 -13.90 9.51 -21.67
C ALA A 583 -14.86 8.35 -21.37
N ILE A 584 -14.37 7.43 -20.53
CA ILE A 584 -15.18 6.59 -19.66
C ILE A 584 -15.07 7.17 -18.25
N ILE A 585 -16.20 7.36 -17.57
CA ILE A 585 -16.23 7.71 -16.14
C ILE A 585 -16.83 6.57 -15.32
N VAL A 586 -16.15 6.19 -14.24
CA VAL A 586 -16.55 5.06 -13.40
C VAL A 586 -16.13 5.25 -11.94
N GLU A 587 -17.01 4.89 -11.00
CA GLU A 587 -16.66 4.78 -9.58
C GLU A 587 -15.94 3.44 -9.33
N PRO A 588 -14.85 3.37 -8.54
CA PRO A 588 -14.23 2.08 -8.18
C PRO A 588 -15.17 1.13 -7.44
N ILE A 589 -16.06 1.69 -6.64
CA ILE A 589 -17.22 1.00 -6.05
C ILE A 589 -18.39 1.97 -6.19
N GLN A 590 -19.44 1.60 -6.92
CA GLN A 590 -20.59 2.50 -7.11
C GLN A 590 -21.33 2.68 -5.78
N GLY A 591 -21.33 3.90 -5.22
CA GLY A 591 -21.89 4.16 -3.90
C GLY A 591 -23.42 4.26 -3.91
N GLU A 592 -23.96 5.31 -4.52
CA GLU A 592 -25.41 5.58 -4.52
C GLU A 592 -26.22 4.48 -5.23
N GLY A 593 -25.63 3.81 -6.23
CA GLY A 593 -26.24 2.73 -7.01
C GLY A 593 -26.50 1.43 -6.24
N GLY A 594 -26.04 1.33 -4.99
CA GLY A 594 -26.20 0.15 -4.15
C GLY A 594 -24.90 -0.59 -3.93
N ASP A 595 -23.80 0.13 -3.64
CA ASP A 595 -22.51 -0.45 -3.25
C ASP A 595 -22.05 -1.56 -4.22
N ARG A 596 -22.04 -1.28 -5.52
CA ARG A 596 -21.77 -2.30 -6.55
C ARG A 596 -20.27 -2.41 -6.80
N HIS A 597 -19.76 -3.63 -6.71
CA HIS A 597 -18.35 -3.96 -6.93
C HIS A 597 -18.14 -4.57 -8.32
N ALA A 598 -16.90 -4.48 -8.80
CA ALA A 598 -16.38 -5.24 -9.94
C ALA A 598 -14.94 -5.65 -9.64
N SER A 599 -14.42 -6.66 -10.33
CA SER A 599 -13.05 -7.12 -10.14
C SER A 599 -12.03 -6.11 -10.69
N PRO A 600 -10.77 -6.13 -10.20
CA PRO A 600 -9.67 -5.41 -10.83
C PRO A 600 -9.54 -5.65 -12.35
N ALA A 601 -9.83 -6.87 -12.82
CA ALA A 601 -9.72 -7.24 -14.23
C ALA A 601 -10.70 -6.46 -15.12
N PHE A 602 -11.89 -6.13 -14.61
CA PHE A 602 -12.86 -5.27 -15.31
C PHE A 602 -12.30 -3.86 -15.55
N PHE A 603 -11.76 -3.22 -14.51
CA PHE A 603 -11.18 -1.87 -14.63
C PHE A 603 -9.94 -1.84 -15.52
N GLN A 604 -9.09 -2.87 -15.44
CA GLN A 604 -7.98 -3.06 -16.39
C GLN A 604 -8.49 -3.23 -17.83
N GLY A 605 -9.62 -3.89 -18.03
CA GLY A 605 -10.31 -3.99 -19.31
C GLY A 605 -10.75 -2.62 -19.85
N LEU A 606 -11.38 -1.80 -19.01
CA LEU A 606 -11.74 -0.42 -19.36
C LEU A 606 -10.48 0.40 -19.72
N ARG A 607 -9.39 0.24 -18.96
CA ARG A 607 -8.13 0.92 -19.27
C ARG A 607 -7.60 0.55 -20.65
N ARG A 608 -7.57 -0.74 -20.99
CA ARG A 608 -7.14 -1.21 -22.32
C ARG A 608 -8.00 -0.62 -23.45
N LEU A 609 -9.32 -0.55 -23.25
CA LEU A 609 -10.22 0.05 -24.24
C LEU A 609 -9.96 1.56 -24.39
N CYS A 610 -9.83 2.30 -23.28
CA CYS A 610 -9.46 3.72 -23.31
C CYS A 610 -8.15 3.97 -24.05
N THR A 611 -7.10 3.17 -23.79
CA THR A 611 -5.82 3.25 -24.51
C THR A 611 -6.00 2.97 -26.01
N ARG A 612 -6.74 1.91 -26.37
CA ARG A 612 -6.95 1.50 -27.77
C ARG A 612 -7.66 2.57 -28.59
N TYR A 613 -8.67 3.22 -28.03
CA TYR A 613 -9.51 4.19 -28.75
C TYR A 613 -9.12 5.66 -28.47
N GLY A 614 -8.14 5.89 -27.58
CA GLY A 614 -7.64 7.21 -27.22
C GLY A 614 -8.64 8.08 -26.47
N ALA A 615 -9.31 7.48 -25.48
CA ALA A 615 -10.22 8.16 -24.55
C ALA A 615 -9.63 8.15 -23.13
N ALA A 616 -10.05 9.08 -22.29
CA ALA A 616 -9.66 9.12 -20.88
C ALA A 616 -10.37 8.03 -20.07
N LEU A 617 -9.67 7.39 -19.14
CA LEU A 617 -10.29 6.67 -18.03
C LEU A 617 -10.35 7.59 -16.80
N ILE A 618 -11.56 7.97 -16.38
CA ILE A 618 -11.81 8.80 -15.21
C ILE A 618 -12.30 7.91 -14.07
N ALA A 619 -11.52 7.81 -13.01
CA ALA A 619 -11.94 7.17 -11.75
C ALA A 619 -12.59 8.21 -10.84
N ASP A 620 -13.90 8.06 -10.61
CA ASP A 620 -14.63 8.93 -9.68
C ASP A 620 -14.49 8.45 -8.25
N GLU A 621 -13.50 9.02 -7.54
CA GLU A 621 -13.17 8.71 -6.15
C GLU A 621 -13.73 9.74 -5.17
N VAL A 622 -14.73 10.53 -5.60
CA VAL A 622 -15.43 11.50 -4.74
C VAL A 622 -16.00 10.84 -3.49
N GLN A 623 -16.36 9.55 -3.52
CA GLN A 623 -16.87 8.83 -2.35
C GLN A 623 -15.92 7.75 -1.81
N THR A 624 -15.17 7.06 -2.67
CA THR A 624 -14.29 5.95 -2.26
C THR A 624 -12.92 6.41 -1.76
N GLY A 625 -12.47 7.58 -2.22
CA GLY A 625 -11.16 8.12 -1.89
C GLY A 625 -11.03 8.56 -0.43
N VAL A 626 -9.78 8.84 -0.04
CA VAL A 626 -9.36 9.24 1.30
C VAL A 626 -9.67 8.15 2.34
N GLY A 627 -9.18 6.94 2.08
CA GLY A 627 -8.91 5.96 3.15
C GLY A 627 -9.99 4.93 3.46
N SER A 628 -11.25 5.15 3.08
CA SER A 628 -12.37 4.29 3.51
C SER A 628 -12.25 2.83 3.08
N THR A 629 -11.51 2.56 2.01
CA THR A 629 -11.26 1.21 1.48
C THR A 629 -9.99 0.56 2.04
N GLY A 630 -9.36 1.18 3.04
CA GLY A 630 -8.05 0.78 3.55
C GLY A 630 -6.87 1.20 2.66
N ARG A 631 -7.16 1.95 1.59
CA ARG A 631 -6.21 2.58 0.66
C ARG A 631 -6.52 4.07 0.54
N MET A 632 -5.53 4.88 0.19
CA MET A 632 -5.77 6.31 -0.02
C MET A 632 -6.77 6.49 -1.17
N TRP A 633 -6.55 5.77 -2.27
CA TRP A 633 -7.47 5.69 -3.39
C TRP A 633 -7.88 4.24 -3.64
N ALA A 634 -9.18 3.99 -3.85
CA ALA A 634 -9.69 2.64 -4.05
C ALA A 634 -9.19 2.00 -5.35
N HIS A 635 -8.93 2.80 -6.39
CA HIS A 635 -8.41 2.32 -7.68
C HIS A 635 -7.00 1.73 -7.57
N GLU A 636 -6.26 1.96 -6.48
CA GLU A 636 -4.97 1.29 -6.25
C GLU A 636 -5.08 -0.23 -6.28
N THR A 637 -6.26 -0.79 -6.00
CA THR A 637 -6.51 -2.23 -6.08
C THR A 637 -6.63 -2.77 -7.50
N TRP A 638 -6.79 -1.89 -8.50
CA TRP A 638 -6.81 -2.26 -9.91
C TRP A 638 -5.42 -2.66 -10.42
N GLY A 639 -4.35 -2.30 -9.68
CA GLY A 639 -2.97 -2.48 -10.08
C GLY A 639 -2.54 -1.50 -11.19
N ALA A 640 -1.23 -1.44 -11.48
CA ALA A 640 -0.66 -0.47 -12.43
C ALA A 640 -1.29 -0.55 -13.84
N ALA A 641 -1.63 -1.75 -14.31
CA ALA A 641 -2.28 -1.97 -15.61
C ALA A 641 -3.69 -1.37 -15.71
N GLY A 642 -4.32 -1.05 -14.57
CA GLY A 642 -5.64 -0.41 -14.52
C GLY A 642 -5.60 1.08 -14.25
N ALA A 643 -4.41 1.69 -14.08
CA ALA A 643 -4.29 3.08 -13.62
C ALA A 643 -5.15 4.05 -14.46
N PRO A 644 -6.02 4.86 -13.83
CA PRO A 644 -6.82 5.86 -14.52
C PRO A 644 -5.96 7.02 -15.02
N ASP A 645 -6.49 7.77 -15.98
CA ASP A 645 -5.86 8.99 -16.49
C ASP A 645 -6.18 10.22 -15.61
N ILE A 646 -7.37 10.22 -15.01
CA ILE A 646 -7.91 11.30 -14.18
C ILE A 646 -8.60 10.68 -12.95
N VAL A 647 -8.37 11.25 -11.77
CA VAL A 647 -9.04 10.85 -10.52
C VAL A 647 -9.73 12.05 -9.89
N THR A 648 -11.05 12.00 -9.73
CA THR A 648 -11.82 13.07 -9.04
C THR A 648 -11.96 12.75 -7.55
N PHE A 649 -11.92 13.78 -6.71
CA PHE A 649 -12.07 13.65 -5.26
C PHE A 649 -12.91 14.79 -4.66
N SER A 650 -13.51 14.54 -3.50
CA SER A 650 -14.20 15.53 -2.67
C SER A 650 -14.47 14.97 -1.26
N LYS A 651 -15.65 15.21 -0.68
CA LYS A 651 -16.16 14.59 0.56
C LYS A 651 -15.13 14.55 1.67
N LYS A 652 -14.51 13.40 1.97
CA LYS A 652 -13.53 13.23 3.05
C LYS A 652 -12.34 14.19 2.92
N MET A 653 -11.96 14.56 1.70
CA MET A 653 -10.91 15.55 1.46
C MET A 653 -11.31 16.97 1.90
N GLN A 654 -12.59 17.24 2.18
CA GLN A 654 -13.17 18.55 2.57
C GLN A 654 -13.23 19.62 1.47
N LEU A 655 -12.41 19.51 0.43
CA LEU A 655 -12.51 20.26 -0.84
C LEU A 655 -12.62 19.30 -2.02
N GLY A 656 -13.12 19.79 -3.16
CA GLY A 656 -13.17 19.04 -4.41
C GLY A 656 -11.91 19.21 -5.24
N GLY A 657 -11.69 18.30 -6.19
CA GLY A 657 -10.61 18.44 -7.17
C GLY A 657 -10.45 17.22 -8.05
N PHE A 658 -9.50 17.30 -8.96
CA PHE A 658 -9.06 16.14 -9.72
C PHE A 658 -7.55 16.14 -9.92
N TYR A 659 -6.97 14.95 -9.88
CA TYR A 659 -5.61 14.69 -10.33
C TYR A 659 -5.63 14.26 -11.78
N CYS A 660 -4.59 14.60 -12.54
CA CYS A 660 -4.44 14.13 -13.91
C CYS A 660 -2.98 14.00 -14.35
N GLY A 661 -2.76 13.17 -15.37
CA GLY A 661 -1.50 13.15 -16.10
C GLY A 661 -1.31 14.39 -16.99
N PRO A 662 -0.07 14.67 -17.47
CA PRO A 662 0.25 15.84 -18.29
C PRO A 662 -0.60 15.98 -19.56
N ALA A 663 -1.01 14.86 -20.17
CA ALA A 663 -1.82 14.86 -21.40
C ALA A 663 -3.22 15.47 -21.22
N TYR A 664 -3.71 15.56 -19.99
CA TYR A 664 -5.04 16.08 -19.65
C TYR A 664 -4.99 17.46 -18.98
N MET A 665 -3.79 18.02 -18.83
CA MET A 665 -3.59 19.40 -18.44
C MET A 665 -3.83 20.31 -19.65
N PRO A 666 -4.84 21.20 -19.66
CA PRO A 666 -4.99 22.16 -20.74
C PRO A 666 -3.76 23.07 -20.83
N ALA A 667 -3.21 23.23 -22.04
CA ALA A 667 -2.06 24.09 -22.27
C ALA A 667 -2.41 25.58 -22.13
N GLU A 668 -3.63 25.97 -22.49
CA GLU A 668 -4.07 27.35 -22.37
C GLU A 668 -4.64 27.64 -20.97
N PRO A 669 -4.24 28.75 -20.32
CA PRO A 669 -4.81 29.16 -19.04
C PRO A 669 -6.30 29.53 -19.19
N LEU A 670 -6.99 29.68 -18.05
CA LEU A 670 -8.40 30.12 -17.95
C LEU A 670 -9.46 29.16 -18.52
N ARG A 671 -9.09 28.01 -19.11
CA ARG A 671 -10.05 27.02 -19.61
C ARG A 671 -10.69 26.19 -18.50
N ILE A 672 -9.87 25.76 -17.54
CA ILE A 672 -10.31 25.12 -16.29
C ILE A 672 -10.07 26.14 -15.19
N PHE A 673 -11.14 26.87 -14.86
CA PHE A 673 -11.07 28.02 -13.96
C PHE A 673 -12.45 28.28 -13.35
N ASN A 674 -12.46 28.84 -12.14
CA ASN A 674 -13.61 29.52 -11.55
C ASN A 674 -13.10 30.51 -10.49
N THR A 675 -14.01 31.28 -9.89
CA THR A 675 -13.68 32.34 -8.95
C THR A 675 -12.86 31.89 -7.74
N TRP A 676 -13.04 30.65 -7.25
CA TRP A 676 -12.43 30.23 -5.98
C TRP A 676 -11.35 29.16 -6.14
N LEU A 677 -11.46 28.28 -7.13
CA LEU A 677 -10.57 27.13 -7.37
C LEU A 677 -10.27 26.34 -6.09
N GLY A 678 -11.31 26.07 -5.28
CA GLY A 678 -11.19 25.44 -3.97
C GLY A 678 -11.71 26.33 -2.85
N ASP A 679 -11.44 25.92 -1.63
CA ASP A 679 -11.70 26.73 -0.43
C ASP A 679 -10.45 26.67 0.46
N PRO A 680 -9.75 27.79 0.68
CA PRO A 680 -8.56 27.90 1.52
C PRO A 680 -8.70 27.28 2.91
N ILE A 681 -9.83 27.53 3.58
CA ILE A 681 -10.09 26.97 4.93
C ILE A 681 -10.21 25.45 4.83
N ARG A 682 -10.89 24.95 3.79
CA ARG A 682 -11.00 23.50 3.56
C ARG A 682 -9.69 22.88 3.12
N GLY A 683 -8.84 23.60 2.40
CA GLY A 683 -7.49 23.18 2.05
C GLY A 683 -6.60 23.02 3.27
N ALA A 684 -6.56 24.02 4.16
CA ALA A 684 -5.86 23.91 5.44
C ALA A 684 -6.43 22.77 6.32
N GLN A 685 -7.76 22.55 6.27
CA GLN A 685 -8.39 21.43 6.95
C GLN A 685 -7.94 20.08 6.36
N ALA A 686 -7.86 19.98 5.03
CA ALA A 686 -7.40 18.80 4.32
C ALA A 686 -5.94 18.47 4.67
N GLU A 687 -5.07 19.47 4.80
CA GLU A 687 -3.68 19.32 5.25
C GLU A 687 -3.61 18.60 6.60
N VAL A 688 -4.35 19.08 7.60
CA VAL A 688 -4.44 18.45 8.93
C VAL A 688 -4.98 17.02 8.82
N ILE A 689 -5.99 16.79 7.97
CA ILE A 689 -6.58 15.46 7.78
C ILE A 689 -5.54 14.48 7.21
N LEU A 690 -4.80 14.89 6.20
CA LEU A 690 -3.78 14.05 5.57
C LEU A 690 -2.61 13.77 6.53
N GLU A 691 -2.21 14.75 7.33
CA GLU A 691 -1.22 14.56 8.40
C GLU A 691 -1.68 13.54 9.43
N VAL A 692 -2.94 13.62 9.89
CA VAL A 692 -3.48 12.66 10.86
C VAL A 692 -3.59 11.27 10.24
N ILE A 693 -4.05 11.16 8.99
CA ILE A 693 -4.12 9.88 8.27
C ILE A 693 -2.75 9.20 8.21
N GLU A 694 -1.70 9.96 7.91
CA GLU A 694 -0.32 9.47 7.85
C GLU A 694 0.24 9.16 9.24
N ARG A 695 0.20 10.12 10.16
CA ARG A 695 0.72 10.01 11.54
C ARG A 695 0.12 8.83 12.28
N ASP A 696 -1.20 8.69 12.20
CA ASP A 696 -1.95 7.67 12.96
C ASP A 696 -2.19 6.40 12.15
N ARG A 697 -1.65 6.32 10.92
CA ARG A 697 -1.73 5.14 10.05
C ARG A 697 -3.17 4.68 9.82
N LEU A 698 -4.05 5.63 9.54
CA LEU A 698 -5.49 5.39 9.48
C LEU A 698 -5.89 4.50 8.29
N LEU A 699 -5.08 4.42 7.23
CA LEU A 699 -5.33 3.53 6.10
C LEU A 699 -5.24 2.05 6.54
N GLU A 700 -4.14 1.68 7.20
CA GLU A 700 -3.96 0.33 7.73
C GLU A 700 -4.96 0.02 8.84
N TYR A 701 -5.25 1.00 9.70
CA TYR A 701 -6.30 0.85 10.70
C TYR A 701 -7.66 0.52 10.08
N THR A 702 -8.03 1.29 9.05
CA THR A 702 -9.30 1.12 8.35
C THR A 702 -9.38 -0.23 7.64
N ALA A 703 -8.28 -0.72 7.07
CA ALA A 703 -8.21 -2.06 6.49
C ALA A 703 -8.46 -3.15 7.55
N ASP A 704 -7.78 -3.06 8.71
CA ASP A 704 -7.89 -4.05 9.79
C ASP A 704 -9.28 -4.06 10.45
N VAL A 705 -9.86 -2.88 10.71
CA VAL A 705 -11.21 -2.75 11.26
C VAL A 705 -12.26 -3.16 10.23
N GLY A 706 -12.06 -2.79 8.98
CA GLY A 706 -12.91 -3.17 7.86
C GLY A 706 -13.09 -4.69 7.71
N ALA A 707 -11.99 -5.44 7.82
CA ALA A 707 -12.05 -6.91 7.78
C ALA A 707 -12.95 -7.49 8.88
N ARG A 708 -12.95 -6.89 10.08
CA ARG A 708 -13.82 -7.31 11.19
C ARG A 708 -15.28 -6.97 10.93
N LEU A 709 -15.54 -5.77 10.40
CA LEU A 709 -16.88 -5.33 10.03
C LEU A 709 -17.49 -6.28 8.99
N ILE A 710 -16.77 -6.54 7.90
CA ILE A 710 -17.23 -7.41 6.81
C ILE A 710 -17.50 -8.83 7.33
N ALA A 711 -16.58 -9.42 8.11
CA ALA A 711 -16.78 -10.74 8.71
C ALA A 711 -18.00 -10.77 9.65
N GLY A 712 -18.26 -9.68 10.38
CA GLY A 712 -19.44 -9.51 11.21
C GLY A 712 -20.74 -9.45 10.41
N LEU A 713 -20.76 -8.71 9.30
CA LEU A 713 -21.89 -8.64 8.38
C LEU A 713 -22.19 -10.01 7.74
N GLU A 714 -21.17 -10.74 7.32
CA GLU A 714 -21.33 -12.13 6.85
C GLU A 714 -21.88 -13.06 7.95
N GLY A 715 -21.48 -12.83 9.21
CA GLY A 715 -22.03 -13.52 10.37
C GLY A 715 -23.53 -13.25 10.54
N LEU A 716 -23.95 -11.99 10.44
CA LEU A 716 -25.36 -11.60 10.48
C LEU A 716 -26.13 -12.17 9.29
N GLN A 717 -25.57 -12.16 8.08
CA GLN A 717 -26.17 -12.79 6.90
C GLN A 717 -26.47 -14.27 7.17
N ARG A 718 -25.51 -15.02 7.72
CA ARG A 718 -25.71 -16.43 8.09
C ARG A 718 -26.77 -16.63 9.17
N ALA A 719 -26.91 -15.67 10.09
CA ALA A 719 -27.90 -15.73 11.17
C ALA A 719 -29.33 -15.35 10.70
N PHE A 720 -29.46 -14.53 9.67
CA PHE A 720 -30.72 -14.04 9.12
C PHE A 720 -30.79 -14.17 7.58
N PRO A 721 -30.63 -15.38 7.02
CA PRO A 721 -30.54 -15.58 5.57
C PRO A 721 -31.87 -15.30 4.83
N ASP A 722 -32.98 -15.21 5.57
CA ASP A 722 -34.30 -14.81 5.08
C ASP A 722 -34.47 -13.28 4.96
N VAL A 723 -33.56 -12.50 5.54
CA VAL A 723 -33.64 -11.04 5.59
C VAL A 723 -32.43 -10.38 4.94
N LEU A 724 -31.23 -10.93 5.14
CA LEU A 724 -29.95 -10.36 4.76
C LEU A 724 -29.29 -11.21 3.67
N ASP A 725 -28.70 -10.54 2.68
CA ASP A 725 -27.97 -11.17 1.58
C ASP A 725 -26.82 -10.25 1.09
N GLN A 726 -25.90 -10.77 0.28
CA GLN A 726 -24.86 -10.01 -0.42
C GLN A 726 -23.96 -9.13 0.47
N ALA A 727 -23.59 -9.58 1.67
CA ALA A 727 -22.58 -8.90 2.50
C ALA A 727 -21.28 -8.73 1.71
N ARG A 728 -20.77 -7.49 1.69
CA ARG A 728 -19.62 -7.10 0.86
C ARG A 728 -18.93 -5.85 1.39
N GLY A 729 -17.70 -5.63 0.95
CA GLY A 729 -17.00 -4.38 1.21
C GLY A 729 -15.50 -4.46 0.94
N GLN A 730 -14.86 -3.31 1.07
CA GLN A 730 -13.41 -3.16 1.12
C GLN A 730 -13.08 -2.12 2.19
N GLY A 731 -12.16 -2.41 3.12
CA GLY A 731 -11.99 -1.57 4.31
C GLY A 731 -13.31 -1.42 5.06
N THR A 732 -13.62 -0.22 5.56
CA THR A 732 -14.90 0.07 6.21
C THR A 732 -15.99 0.51 5.21
N TYR A 733 -15.67 0.61 3.92
CA TYR A 733 -16.63 0.82 2.85
C TYR A 733 -17.38 -0.50 2.58
N ALA A 734 -18.45 -0.73 3.33
CA ALA A 734 -19.18 -2.00 3.34
C ALA A 734 -20.69 -1.82 3.14
N ALA A 735 -21.35 -2.89 2.74
CA ALA A 735 -22.80 -2.97 2.59
C ALA A 735 -23.33 -4.40 2.77
N ILE A 736 -24.65 -4.48 2.98
CA ILE A 736 -25.42 -5.73 2.98
C ILE A 736 -26.80 -5.45 2.39
N ASP A 737 -27.31 -6.37 1.56
CA ASP A 737 -28.62 -6.26 0.93
C ASP A 737 -29.72 -6.85 1.83
N VAL A 738 -30.93 -6.39 1.58
CA VAL A 738 -32.18 -6.96 2.09
C VAL A 738 -33.13 -7.30 0.95
N ALA A 739 -34.26 -7.95 1.23
CA ALA A 739 -35.14 -8.43 0.16
C ALA A 739 -35.84 -7.29 -0.61
N THR A 740 -36.24 -6.20 0.07
CA THR A 740 -37.06 -5.13 -0.55
C THR A 740 -36.70 -3.72 -0.07
N PRO A 741 -36.99 -2.67 -0.86
CA PRO A 741 -36.81 -1.28 -0.43
C PRO A 741 -37.56 -0.93 0.85
N ALA A 742 -38.81 -1.40 0.99
CA ALA A 742 -39.61 -1.15 2.18
C ALA A 742 -39.00 -1.83 3.43
N GLN A 743 -38.43 -3.02 3.29
CA GLN A 743 -37.72 -3.68 4.38
C GLN A 743 -36.42 -2.94 4.73
N ARG A 744 -35.69 -2.43 3.73
CA ARG A 744 -34.49 -1.61 3.92
C ARG A 744 -34.82 -0.37 4.76
N ASP A 745 -35.85 0.37 4.36
CA ASP A 745 -36.27 1.60 5.05
C ASP A 745 -36.76 1.31 6.48
N ARG A 746 -37.42 0.17 6.71
CA ARG A 746 -37.79 -0.27 8.07
C ARG A 746 -36.56 -0.58 8.92
N ILE A 747 -35.56 -1.28 8.38
CA ILE A 747 -34.33 -1.61 9.12
C ILE A 747 -33.50 -0.35 9.41
N VAL A 748 -33.40 0.60 8.48
CA VAL A 748 -32.75 1.90 8.73
C VAL A 748 -33.39 2.61 9.93
N LYS A 749 -34.73 2.69 9.96
CA LYS A 749 -35.45 3.30 11.09
C LYS A 749 -35.29 2.51 12.40
N ALA A 750 -35.27 1.18 12.33
CA ALA A 750 -35.04 0.33 13.49
C ALA A 750 -33.61 0.52 14.03
N ALA A 751 -32.61 0.61 13.16
CA ALA A 751 -31.22 0.88 13.54
C ALA A 751 -31.08 2.25 14.21
N GLN A 752 -31.75 3.29 13.70
CA GLN A 752 -31.79 4.61 14.34
C GLN A 752 -32.37 4.55 15.76
N ARG A 753 -33.48 3.82 15.98
CA ARG A 753 -34.06 3.59 17.32
C ARG A 753 -33.13 2.82 18.24
N GLU A 754 -32.35 1.90 17.67
CA GLU A 754 -31.28 1.20 18.36
C GLU A 754 -30.01 2.06 18.53
N GLY A 755 -30.00 3.34 18.12
CA GLY A 755 -28.86 4.24 18.32
C GLY A 755 -27.77 4.18 17.25
N VAL A 756 -28.07 3.71 16.03
CA VAL A 756 -27.14 3.66 14.90
C VAL A 756 -27.66 4.53 13.75
N GLU A 757 -26.88 5.52 13.34
CA GLU A 757 -27.14 6.27 12.10
C GLU A 757 -26.43 5.59 10.93
N LEU A 758 -27.22 5.05 10.01
CA LEU A 758 -26.73 4.39 8.79
C LEU A 758 -27.57 4.79 7.58
N GLY A 759 -27.00 4.65 6.38
CA GLY A 759 -27.67 5.01 5.14
C GLY A 759 -28.19 3.80 4.37
N GLY A 760 -29.19 4.03 3.52
CA GLY A 760 -29.52 3.14 2.43
C GLY A 760 -28.80 3.51 1.13
N SER A 761 -28.46 2.54 0.29
CA SER A 761 -28.02 2.74 -1.09
C SER A 761 -28.76 1.81 -2.05
N GLY A 762 -28.82 2.20 -3.33
CA GLY A 762 -29.64 1.53 -4.33
C GLY A 762 -31.08 1.33 -3.84
N ASP A 763 -31.67 0.24 -4.30
CA ASP A 763 -33.04 -0.14 -3.93
C ASP A 763 -33.08 -0.88 -2.59
N ARG A 764 -32.06 -1.68 -2.27
CA ARG A 764 -32.15 -2.69 -1.21
C ARG A 764 -30.93 -2.83 -0.29
N SER A 765 -29.95 -1.93 -0.37
CA SER A 765 -28.73 -2.05 0.43
C SER A 765 -28.77 -1.16 1.66
N LEU A 766 -28.26 -1.69 2.77
CA LEU A 766 -27.78 -0.95 3.93
C LEU A 766 -26.28 -0.72 3.73
N ARG A 767 -25.80 0.51 3.95
CA ARG A 767 -24.39 0.88 3.72
C ARG A 767 -23.74 1.49 4.95
N PHE A 768 -22.45 1.21 5.08
CA PHE A 768 -21.59 1.62 6.19
C PHE A 768 -20.46 2.49 5.64
N ARG A 769 -20.35 3.70 6.18
CA ARG A 769 -19.43 4.78 5.82
C ARG A 769 -18.90 5.50 7.07
N PRO A 770 -18.33 4.78 8.04
CA PRO A 770 -17.84 5.41 9.26
C PRO A 770 -16.62 6.32 8.96
N ALA A 771 -16.25 7.12 9.95
CA ALA A 771 -15.00 7.88 9.92
C ALA A 771 -13.78 6.94 9.96
N LEU A 772 -12.61 7.43 9.56
CA LEU A 772 -11.35 6.67 9.55
C LEU A 772 -10.83 6.35 10.97
N VAL A 773 -11.38 7.03 11.98
CA VAL A 773 -11.11 6.79 13.40
C VAL A 773 -12.03 5.71 14.00
N PHE A 774 -12.87 5.07 13.18
CA PHE A 774 -13.79 4.01 13.62
C PHE A 774 -13.03 2.74 13.98
N GLY A 775 -13.07 2.40 15.27
CA GLY A 775 -12.40 1.22 15.82
C GLY A 775 -13.21 -0.05 16.05
N ALA A 776 -12.50 -1.06 16.58
CA ALA A 776 -13.05 -2.38 16.87
C ALA A 776 -14.20 -2.38 17.89
N HIS A 777 -14.17 -1.49 18.90
CA HIS A 777 -15.26 -1.41 19.88
C HIS A 777 -16.56 -0.89 19.25
N HIS A 778 -16.46 0.12 18.38
CA HIS A 778 -17.59 0.58 17.56
C HIS A 778 -18.11 -0.51 16.62
N THR A 779 -17.22 -1.33 16.05
CA THR A 779 -17.63 -2.49 15.22
C THR A 779 -18.48 -3.46 16.02
N GLY A 780 -18.08 -3.77 17.27
CA GLY A 780 -18.85 -4.63 18.16
C GLY A 780 -20.24 -4.06 18.47
N GLU A 781 -20.30 -2.78 18.85
CA GLU A 781 -21.58 -2.10 19.14
C GLU A 781 -22.49 -2.03 17.92
N LEU A 782 -21.94 -1.71 16.74
CA LEU A 782 -22.67 -1.67 15.48
C LEU A 782 -23.35 -3.01 15.18
N LEU A 783 -22.60 -4.11 15.25
CA LEU A 783 -23.10 -5.44 14.92
C LEU A 783 -24.19 -5.88 15.92
N GLU A 784 -24.00 -5.61 17.22
CA GLU A 784 -24.98 -5.91 18.27
C GLU A 784 -26.31 -5.16 18.04
N ARG A 785 -26.24 -3.86 17.73
CA ARG A 785 -27.44 -3.02 17.49
C ARG A 785 -28.10 -3.32 16.16
N LEU A 786 -27.31 -3.60 15.11
CA LEU A 786 -27.85 -4.01 13.82
C LEU A 786 -28.58 -5.34 13.91
N GLU A 787 -28.06 -6.29 14.69
CA GLU A 787 -28.77 -7.55 14.98
C GLU A 787 -30.13 -7.29 15.61
N ARG A 788 -30.20 -6.42 16.63
CA ARG A 788 -31.48 -6.03 17.27
C ARG A 788 -32.45 -5.39 16.29
N ALA A 789 -31.96 -4.47 15.45
CA ALA A 789 -32.76 -3.81 14.42
C ALA A 789 -33.32 -4.81 13.39
N VAL A 790 -32.51 -5.75 12.93
CA VAL A 790 -32.93 -6.81 12.00
C VAL A 790 -33.97 -7.73 12.64
N ARG A 791 -33.77 -8.15 13.90
CA ARG A 791 -34.75 -8.95 14.65
C ARG A 791 -36.10 -8.25 14.78
N ALA A 792 -36.11 -6.93 15.03
CA ALA A 792 -37.33 -6.15 15.18
C ALA A 792 -38.16 -6.05 13.88
N VAL A 793 -37.53 -6.17 12.71
CA VAL A 793 -38.19 -6.02 11.40
C VAL A 793 -38.48 -7.38 10.72
N ARG A 794 -37.93 -8.48 11.25
CA ARG A 794 -38.13 -9.84 10.73
C ARG A 794 -39.57 -10.34 10.83
N VAL A 795 -40.35 -9.79 11.78
CA VAL A 795 -41.74 -10.18 12.07
C VAL A 795 -42.70 -9.79 10.94
#